data_AF-D7C6J9-F1
#
_entry.id   AF-D7C6J9-F1
#
_cell.length_a   1.000
_cell.length_b   1.000
_cell.length_c   1.000
_cell.angle_alpha   90.00
_cell.angle_beta   90.00
_cell.angle_gamma   90.00
#
_symmetry.space_group_name_H-M   'P 1'
#
loop_
_entity.id
_entity.type
_entity.pdbx_description
1 polymer ?
#
loop_
_entity_poly.entity_id
_entity_poly.type
_entity_poly.pdbx_seq_one_letter_code
_entity_poly.pdbx_strand_id
1 'polypeptide(L)'
;MERTGTDGTEWHCALEPAENDGAPETLRLEIRGAGGSFTQNLVLDVRGAADPAGVFDGPVDRLDELLDVIAGLPSAVTGRTLTDKVLMPLFVRTAVFTRRFGVPLRTSGFHKERLPRPASAPLPQAVAAALAAPRDGTCWLDVAFAALDADFPHLTLTALDRALAAGADPAVPELWRAWLLRSVDTDEALAALDRAAAAGGGVTGLARCLQGTMHQLAGDAERALEAWERATLEDPDDPYGWGVRGLALAKRGRSADAAGVLAEAVAIHPGDATLQYYLGYVRTLLGDTEGAFDALEEAIRLRPSLAGEILPDPDLAGLRDHERFASLTSARAADNGQDAEVTESLRRLATAVASQGAQRAKDWRRARLITFVGGDEEEGGTDVSYTATQGTERDLNVDLKALRPPIHALERSLPDEATAVELDVHAAGWFEALTAPGARGSHRPNQIVHVLGRPGGPCGDPGDVPEGPDDPTEAGDPAEARRLLHDYLRLRADALGDEETLPASDPERADRFASLAREYGTALPADLRALYEVADGDGDLGLLDGFEWFTVSALEDHLVNRWWTVDIHENAWIDGAVSGSGPHAAVRRSHDRPGWIPFAYGSSLDYLAVDLDPAENGRPGQVIRIGTRRPYAEYVADSVTSLLRGHVEALRQGRFTDEDGWLRIDLGGMGQEDDHDGACHVRGTLDDADIDEHTLTLDATANGDLDLAAVRNAPLLRQARLLCGSADLAPLNDVPVRTLDLDLRALDFSPLAGHATLRTLTLKAPHAVDLTPLLTAGQLNGLDLSQATVRDITVLGGLRRLRHLSLRYEQWQELWAEGVTLPALTVAILDGDHSPSTRAEWLNRLTAAPAPNARQYIGAFRTAGG
;
A
#
# COMPACT_ATOMS: atom_id res chain seq x y z
N MET A 1 -29.97 -46.90 1.25
CA MET A 1 -29.60 -47.67 2.45
C MET A 1 -30.04 -46.91 3.68
N GLU A 2 -30.58 -47.60 4.68
CA GLU A 2 -30.94 -47.00 5.96
C GLU A 2 -30.27 -47.78 7.10
N ARG A 3 -29.65 -47.09 8.05
CA ARG A 3 -28.95 -47.74 9.17
C ARG A 3 -29.03 -46.89 10.44
N THR A 4 -29.19 -47.54 11.58
CA THR A 4 -29.20 -46.87 12.89
C THR A 4 -27.97 -47.29 13.69
N GLY A 5 -27.23 -46.31 14.20
CA GLY A 5 -26.06 -46.52 15.05
C GLY A 5 -26.42 -46.96 16.47
N THR A 6 -25.44 -47.47 17.22
CA THR A 6 -25.62 -47.87 18.63
C THR A 6 -25.92 -46.70 19.57
N ASP A 7 -25.67 -45.47 19.11
CA ASP A 7 -25.96 -44.20 19.77
C ASP A 7 -27.36 -43.65 19.43
N GLY A 8 -28.12 -44.32 18.54
CA GLY A 8 -29.46 -43.91 18.11
C GLY A 8 -29.48 -42.94 16.92
N THR A 9 -28.34 -42.68 16.28
CA THR A 9 -28.27 -41.84 15.07
C THR A 9 -28.73 -42.63 13.84
N GLU A 10 -29.63 -42.06 13.04
CA GLU A 10 -30.18 -42.66 11.83
C GLU A 10 -29.50 -42.11 10.57
N TRP A 11 -29.10 -43.00 9.67
CA TRP A 11 -28.41 -42.72 8.42
C TRP A 11 -29.30 -43.15 7.27
N HIS A 12 -29.63 -42.23 6.38
CA HIS A 12 -30.37 -42.49 5.16
C HIS A 12 -29.48 -42.12 3.97
N CYS A 13 -29.29 -43.07 3.05
CA CYS A 13 -28.44 -42.90 1.89
C CYS A 13 -29.23 -43.26 0.63
N ALA A 14 -29.32 -42.36 -0.34
CA ALA A 14 -30.00 -42.57 -1.61
C ALA A 14 -29.06 -42.19 -2.76
N LEU A 15 -28.99 -43.03 -3.79
CA LEU A 15 -28.42 -42.63 -5.07
C LEU A 15 -29.51 -41.91 -5.88
N GLU A 16 -29.22 -40.71 -6.34
CA GLU A 16 -30.12 -39.93 -7.16
C GLU A 16 -29.53 -39.79 -8.59
N PRO A 17 -30.36 -39.86 -9.64
CA PRO A 17 -29.93 -39.55 -10.99
C PRO A 17 -29.73 -38.04 -11.17
N ALA A 18 -28.68 -37.64 -11.90
CA ALA A 18 -28.47 -36.24 -12.24
C ALA A 18 -29.58 -35.73 -13.18
N GLU A 19 -30.04 -34.49 -12.96
CA GLU A 19 -31.24 -33.91 -13.62
C GLU A 19 -31.18 -33.87 -15.17
N ASN A 20 -30.03 -34.14 -15.79
CA ASN A 20 -29.89 -34.04 -17.25
C ASN A 20 -29.55 -35.30 -18.05
N ASP A 21 -29.13 -36.44 -17.48
CA ASP A 21 -28.73 -37.59 -18.34
C ASP A 21 -28.96 -39.01 -17.77
N GLY A 22 -29.77 -39.17 -16.71
CA GLY A 22 -30.32 -40.49 -16.33
C GLY A 22 -29.33 -41.54 -15.79
N ALA A 23 -28.04 -41.20 -15.62
CA ALA A 23 -27.09 -41.99 -14.83
C ALA A 23 -27.08 -41.52 -13.36
N PRO A 24 -26.93 -42.43 -12.38
CA PRO A 24 -26.79 -42.03 -10.98
C PRO A 24 -25.37 -41.46 -10.75
N GLU A 25 -25.27 -40.15 -10.64
CA GLU A 25 -24.00 -39.42 -10.51
C GLU A 25 -23.82 -38.74 -9.15
N THR A 26 -24.87 -38.73 -8.31
CA THR A 26 -24.83 -38.14 -6.98
C THR A 26 -25.31 -39.10 -5.89
N LEU A 27 -24.51 -39.25 -4.85
CA LEU A 27 -24.90 -39.94 -3.62
C LEU A 27 -25.41 -38.90 -2.64
N ARG A 28 -26.69 -39.03 -2.26
CA ARG A 28 -27.31 -38.20 -1.22
C ARG A 28 -27.27 -38.92 0.11
N LEU A 29 -26.66 -38.28 1.11
CA LEU A 29 -26.58 -38.78 2.47
C LEU A 29 -27.35 -37.83 3.40
N GLU A 30 -28.41 -38.33 4.02
CA GLU A 30 -29.17 -37.66 5.05
C GLU A 30 -28.84 -38.31 6.41
N ILE A 31 -28.38 -37.50 7.35
CA ILE A 31 -28.05 -37.96 8.71
C ILE A 31 -29.00 -37.30 9.69
N ARG A 32 -29.65 -38.09 10.54
CA ARG A 32 -30.55 -37.63 11.60
C ARG A 32 -29.99 -38.02 12.96
N GLY A 33 -29.67 -37.01 13.77
CA GLY A 33 -29.14 -37.21 15.12
C GLY A 33 -30.16 -37.89 16.05
N ALA A 34 -29.66 -38.63 17.06
CA ALA A 34 -30.50 -39.29 18.05
C ALA A 34 -31.49 -38.31 18.71
N GLY A 35 -32.80 -38.59 18.57
CA GLY A 35 -33.87 -37.73 19.08
C GLY A 35 -34.25 -36.54 18.19
N GLY A 36 -33.79 -36.48 16.93
CA GLY A 36 -34.15 -35.44 15.96
C GLY A 36 -33.44 -34.10 16.18
N SER A 37 -32.32 -34.09 16.92
CA SER A 37 -31.61 -32.88 17.33
C SER A 37 -30.92 -32.12 16.18
N PHE A 38 -30.62 -32.79 15.07
CA PHE A 38 -30.14 -32.16 13.84
C PHE A 38 -30.39 -33.04 12.61
N THR A 39 -30.46 -32.41 11.44
CA THR A 39 -30.53 -33.09 10.13
C THR A 39 -29.59 -32.41 9.16
N GLN A 40 -28.75 -33.18 8.47
CA GLN A 40 -27.83 -32.65 7.46
C GLN A 40 -27.90 -33.48 6.17
N ASN A 41 -27.94 -32.79 5.04
CA ASN A 41 -27.97 -33.38 3.70
C ASN A 41 -26.63 -33.10 2.99
N LEU A 42 -25.93 -34.16 2.60
CA LEU A 42 -24.75 -34.08 1.74
C LEU A 42 -25.04 -34.65 0.34
N VAL A 43 -24.38 -34.06 -0.66
CA VAL A 43 -24.42 -34.50 -2.06
C VAL A 43 -22.98 -34.70 -2.52
N LEU A 44 -22.63 -35.92 -2.90
CA LEU A 44 -21.28 -36.32 -3.32
C LEU A 44 -21.28 -36.76 -4.78
N ASP A 45 -20.32 -36.27 -5.56
CA ASP A 45 -20.10 -36.66 -6.96
C ASP A 45 -19.23 -37.92 -7.02
N VAL A 46 -19.77 -38.99 -7.62
CA VAL A 46 -19.15 -40.34 -7.62
C VAL A 46 -18.74 -40.81 -9.01
N ARG A 47 -18.58 -39.89 -9.97
CA ARG A 47 -18.20 -40.21 -11.36
C ARG A 47 -16.87 -40.97 -11.43
N GLY A 48 -16.90 -42.16 -12.05
CA GLY A 48 -15.72 -43.01 -12.28
C GLY A 48 -15.48 -44.12 -11.25
N ALA A 49 -16.29 -44.23 -10.20
CA ALA A 49 -16.21 -45.33 -9.24
C ALA A 49 -16.95 -46.59 -9.77
N ALA A 50 -16.25 -47.74 -9.82
CA ALA A 50 -16.80 -48.98 -10.36
C ALA A 50 -17.87 -49.63 -9.45
N ASP A 51 -17.83 -49.35 -8.14
CA ASP A 51 -18.83 -49.76 -7.16
C ASP A 51 -18.79 -48.80 -5.93
N PRO A 52 -19.43 -47.62 -6.01
CA PRO A 52 -19.40 -46.64 -4.93
C PRO A 52 -20.13 -47.11 -3.66
N ALA A 53 -20.99 -48.13 -3.74
CA ALA A 53 -21.68 -48.70 -2.58
C ALA A 53 -20.79 -49.64 -1.77
N GLY A 54 -19.89 -50.37 -2.42
CA GLY A 54 -18.93 -51.29 -1.78
C GLY A 54 -17.75 -50.62 -1.06
N VAL A 55 -17.42 -49.37 -1.39
CA VAL A 55 -16.31 -48.60 -0.77
C VAL A 55 -16.59 -48.25 0.70
N PHE A 56 -17.86 -48.22 1.10
CA PHE A 56 -18.30 -47.76 2.43
C PHE A 56 -18.98 -48.84 3.27
N ASP A 57 -18.78 -50.12 2.95
CA ASP A 57 -19.36 -51.22 3.71
C ASP A 57 -18.51 -51.56 4.96
N GLY A 58 -18.53 -50.64 5.93
CA GLY A 58 -17.89 -50.79 7.24
C GLY A 58 -17.81 -49.48 8.04
N PRO A 59 -17.76 -49.53 9.38
CA PRO A 59 -17.41 -48.35 10.17
C PRO A 59 -15.97 -47.92 9.84
N VAL A 60 -15.74 -46.62 9.68
CA VAL A 60 -14.40 -46.01 9.50
C VAL A 60 -13.61 -46.17 10.80
N ASP A 61 -13.09 -47.37 11.02
CA ASP A 61 -12.31 -47.77 12.19
C ASP A 61 -10.88 -48.23 11.84
N ARG A 62 -10.40 -47.99 10.61
CA ARG A 62 -9.01 -48.35 10.26
C ARG A 62 -8.21 -47.13 9.80
N LEU A 63 -7.81 -46.33 10.78
CA LEU A 63 -6.68 -45.41 10.71
C LEU A 63 -5.46 -46.02 10.00
N ASP A 64 -5.25 -47.33 10.14
CA ASP A 64 -4.16 -48.06 9.49
C ASP A 64 -4.27 -48.05 7.94
N GLU A 65 -5.48 -48.07 7.37
CA GLU A 65 -5.69 -47.98 5.92
C GLU A 65 -5.41 -46.55 5.40
N LEU A 66 -5.70 -45.52 6.20
CA LEU A 66 -5.35 -44.13 5.89
C LEU A 66 -3.83 -43.92 5.91
N LEU A 67 -3.14 -44.50 6.89
CA LEU A 67 -1.69 -44.44 7.02
C LEU A 67 -0.99 -45.16 5.85
N ASP A 68 -1.53 -46.30 5.40
CA ASP A 68 -1.04 -47.02 4.21
C ASP A 68 -1.23 -46.21 2.92
N VAL A 69 -2.35 -45.49 2.78
CA VAL A 69 -2.59 -44.56 1.66
C VAL A 69 -1.58 -43.42 1.67
N ILE A 70 -1.31 -42.80 2.83
CA ILE A 70 -0.32 -41.72 2.96
C ILE A 70 1.09 -42.21 2.65
N ALA A 71 1.46 -43.42 3.10
CA ALA A 71 2.76 -44.03 2.84
C ALA A 71 3.01 -44.33 1.35
N GLY A 72 1.95 -44.56 0.56
CA GLY A 72 2.02 -44.82 -0.87
C GLY A 72 2.14 -43.58 -1.77
N LEU A 73 2.07 -42.36 -1.22
CA LEU A 73 2.06 -41.12 -2.01
C LEU A 73 3.47 -40.65 -2.41
N PRO A 74 3.67 -40.14 -3.64
CA PRO A 74 4.93 -39.50 -4.03
C PRO A 74 5.23 -38.28 -3.16
N SER A 75 6.51 -38.05 -2.83
CA SER A 75 6.97 -36.93 -1.97
C SER A 75 6.65 -35.52 -2.50
N ALA A 76 6.17 -35.39 -3.74
CA ALA A 76 5.86 -34.12 -4.39
C ALA A 76 4.44 -33.58 -4.10
N VAL A 77 3.59 -34.32 -3.36
CA VAL A 77 2.26 -33.84 -2.98
C VAL A 77 2.40 -32.82 -1.85
N THR A 78 2.24 -31.54 -2.17
CA THR A 78 2.27 -30.44 -1.19
C THR A 78 1.03 -30.45 -0.30
N GLY A 79 1.16 -29.98 0.95
CA GLY A 79 0.15 -30.10 2.02
C GLY A 79 -1.28 -29.70 1.62
N ARG A 80 -1.46 -28.59 0.89
CA ARG A 80 -2.79 -28.13 0.41
C ARG A 80 -3.48 -29.16 -0.50
N THR A 81 -2.74 -29.77 -1.41
CA THR A 81 -3.27 -30.76 -2.38
C THR A 81 -3.70 -32.05 -1.68
N LEU A 82 -2.99 -32.45 -0.62
CA LEU A 82 -3.30 -33.62 0.20
C LEU A 82 -4.56 -33.40 1.04
N THR A 83 -4.68 -32.21 1.65
CA THR A 83 -5.85 -31.79 2.43
C THR A 83 -7.10 -31.71 1.57
N ASP A 84 -7.05 -31.00 0.45
CA ASP A 84 -8.24 -30.68 -0.35
C ASP A 84 -8.76 -31.85 -1.20
N LYS A 85 -7.85 -32.71 -1.72
CA LYS A 85 -8.22 -33.74 -2.71
C LYS A 85 -8.23 -35.16 -2.16
N VAL A 86 -7.55 -35.44 -1.04
CA VAL A 86 -7.41 -36.81 -0.50
C VAL A 86 -7.99 -36.92 0.91
N LEU A 87 -7.64 -36.01 1.82
CA LEU A 87 -7.98 -36.16 3.24
C LEU A 87 -9.31 -35.51 3.66
N MET A 88 -9.71 -34.36 3.09
CA MET A 88 -11.02 -33.73 3.37
C MET A 88 -12.22 -34.61 3.04
N PRO A 89 -12.22 -35.38 1.93
CA PRO A 89 -13.27 -36.37 1.67
C PRO A 89 -13.31 -37.51 2.71
N LEU A 90 -12.18 -37.81 3.36
CA LEU A 90 -12.00 -38.90 4.34
C LEU A 90 -12.26 -38.48 5.81
N PHE A 91 -12.19 -37.18 6.13
CA PHE A 91 -12.21 -36.66 7.51
C PHE A 91 -13.53 -36.00 7.97
N VAL A 92 -14.67 -36.27 7.32
CA VAL A 92 -15.99 -35.73 7.73
C VAL A 92 -16.54 -36.45 8.99
N ARG A 93 -15.70 -36.56 10.04
CA ARG A 93 -16.11 -37.01 11.38
C ARG A 93 -15.66 -36.10 12.53
N THR A 94 -15.00 -34.98 12.29
CA THR A 94 -14.66 -34.01 13.36
C THR A 94 -14.63 -32.56 12.88
N ALA A 95 -15.74 -32.06 12.34
CA ALA A 95 -15.88 -30.65 11.97
C ALA A 95 -16.43 -29.81 13.14
N VAL A 96 -15.56 -29.33 14.02
CA VAL A 96 -15.85 -28.16 14.88
C VAL A 96 -14.73 -27.11 14.87
N PHE A 97 -13.56 -27.35 14.26
CA PHE A 97 -12.37 -26.55 14.63
C PHE A 97 -12.06 -25.26 13.84
N THR A 98 -12.80 -24.88 12.80
CA THR A 98 -12.31 -23.85 11.84
C THR A 98 -13.12 -22.56 11.70
N ARG A 99 -13.97 -22.16 12.66
CA ARG A 99 -14.60 -20.82 12.59
C ARG A 99 -14.82 -20.16 13.95
N ARG A 100 -13.76 -19.65 14.61
CA ARG A 100 -13.97 -18.56 15.60
C ARG A 100 -12.76 -17.75 16.10
N PHE A 101 -11.73 -17.41 15.33
CA PHE A 101 -10.61 -16.67 15.96
C PHE A 101 -10.07 -15.53 15.09
N GLY A 102 -10.65 -14.34 15.28
CA GLY A 102 -10.10 -13.07 14.84
C GLY A 102 -10.16 -12.06 15.99
N VAL A 103 -9.06 -11.92 16.73
CA VAL A 103 -8.68 -10.71 17.51
C VAL A 103 -7.15 -10.75 17.70
N PRO A 104 -6.39 -9.74 17.26
CA PRO A 104 -4.99 -9.59 17.65
C PRO A 104 -4.91 -8.82 18.97
N LEU A 105 -4.45 -9.46 20.03
CA LEU A 105 -4.00 -8.78 21.25
C LEU A 105 -2.47 -8.74 21.21
N ARG A 106 -1.93 -7.54 21.00
CA ARG A 106 -0.50 -7.27 21.13
C ARG A 106 -0.11 -7.61 22.57
N THR A 107 0.78 -8.58 22.72
CA THR A 107 1.30 -9.19 23.97
C THR A 107 0.42 -10.28 24.62
N SER A 108 1.03 -11.45 24.82
CA SER A 108 0.59 -12.66 25.56
C SER A 108 -0.23 -13.73 24.82
N GLY A 109 0.40 -14.36 23.82
CA GLY A 109 0.22 -15.79 23.56
C GLY A 109 1.53 -16.53 23.85
N PHE A 110 1.46 -17.77 24.34
CA PHE A 110 2.63 -18.64 24.40
C PHE A 110 2.92 -19.16 22.98
N HIS A 111 3.99 -18.65 22.37
CA HIS A 111 4.36 -18.91 20.98
C HIS A 111 4.78 -20.37 20.76
N LYS A 112 4.29 -21.00 19.67
CA LYS A 112 4.58 -22.41 19.37
C LYS A 112 6.06 -22.65 19.09
N GLU A 113 6.77 -21.62 18.62
CA GLU A 113 8.19 -21.61 18.30
C GLU A 113 9.07 -21.86 19.53
N ARG A 114 8.53 -21.69 20.74
CA ARG A 114 9.22 -21.95 22.01
C ARG A 114 9.15 -23.41 22.44
N LEU A 115 8.25 -24.19 21.85
CA LEU A 115 8.09 -25.58 22.20
C LEU A 115 9.20 -26.43 21.58
N PRO A 116 9.83 -27.34 22.33
CA PRO A 116 10.86 -28.22 21.82
C PRO A 116 10.32 -29.03 20.64
N ARG A 117 11.05 -28.99 19.53
CA ARG A 117 10.61 -29.58 18.28
C ARG A 117 11.76 -30.35 17.60
N PRO A 118 11.77 -31.68 17.67
CA PRO A 118 12.66 -32.54 16.90
C PRO A 118 12.51 -32.29 15.40
N ALA A 119 13.60 -32.51 14.65
CA ALA A 119 13.55 -32.48 13.19
C ALA A 119 12.67 -33.63 12.68
N SER A 120 11.76 -33.33 11.76
CA SER A 120 10.85 -34.33 11.17
C SER A 120 11.07 -34.45 9.66
N ALA A 121 11.01 -35.68 9.15
CA ALA A 121 10.98 -35.94 7.71
C ALA A 121 9.65 -35.45 7.08
N PRO A 122 9.56 -35.30 5.75
CA PRO A 122 8.29 -35.09 5.07
C PRO A 122 7.24 -36.14 5.48
N LEU A 123 5.98 -35.71 5.63
CA LEU A 123 4.91 -36.53 6.20
C LEU A 123 4.81 -37.96 5.62
N PRO A 124 4.87 -38.18 4.29
CA PRO A 124 4.83 -39.54 3.73
C PRO A 124 6.00 -40.42 4.19
N GLN A 125 7.20 -39.84 4.32
CA GLN A 125 8.40 -40.56 4.75
C GLN A 125 8.35 -40.87 6.25
N ALA A 126 7.90 -39.91 7.07
CA ALA A 126 7.71 -40.12 8.50
C ALA A 126 6.69 -41.23 8.77
N VAL A 127 5.55 -41.24 8.06
CA VAL A 127 4.52 -42.28 8.18
C VAL A 127 5.06 -43.64 7.77
N ALA A 128 5.76 -43.73 6.64
CA ALA A 128 6.37 -44.98 6.20
C ALA A 128 7.38 -45.54 7.22
N ALA A 129 8.20 -44.68 7.83
CA ALA A 129 9.14 -45.07 8.87
C ALA A 129 8.44 -45.57 10.14
N ALA A 130 7.39 -44.87 10.59
CA ALA A 130 6.59 -45.29 11.76
C ALA A 130 5.85 -46.61 11.52
N LEU A 131 5.34 -46.85 10.32
CA LEU A 131 4.72 -48.14 9.97
C LEU A 131 5.73 -49.28 9.90
N ALA A 132 6.96 -49.01 9.46
CA ALA A 132 8.04 -49.99 9.45
C ALA A 132 8.56 -50.32 10.86
N ALA A 133 8.49 -49.35 11.78
CA ALA A 133 8.93 -49.49 13.18
C ALA A 133 7.83 -49.05 14.17
N PRO A 134 6.69 -49.75 14.26
CA PRO A 134 5.50 -49.28 14.98
C PRO A 134 5.66 -49.24 16.51
N ARG A 135 6.73 -49.85 17.04
CA ARG A 135 7.08 -49.82 18.46
C ARG A 135 8.16 -48.80 18.81
N ASP A 136 8.59 -48.01 17.83
CA ASP A 136 9.55 -46.93 18.04
C ASP A 136 8.79 -45.61 18.24
N GLY A 137 8.78 -45.13 19.49
CA GLY A 137 8.11 -43.88 19.85
C GLY A 137 8.68 -42.65 19.13
N THR A 138 9.96 -42.67 18.74
CA THR A 138 10.59 -41.57 18.01
C THR A 138 10.04 -41.47 16.58
N CYS A 139 9.81 -42.61 15.91
CA CYS A 139 9.21 -42.61 14.57
C CYS A 139 7.78 -42.03 14.59
N TRP A 140 7.00 -42.32 15.63
CA TRP A 140 5.66 -41.73 15.77
C TRP A 140 5.70 -40.24 16.15
N LEU A 141 6.72 -39.79 16.88
CA LEU A 141 6.94 -38.35 17.10
C LEU A 141 7.24 -37.62 15.79
N ASP A 142 8.07 -38.21 14.91
CA ASP A 142 8.35 -37.63 13.60
C ASP A 142 7.07 -37.47 12.76
N VAL A 143 6.15 -38.45 12.82
CA VAL A 143 4.82 -38.34 12.19
C VAL A 143 4.03 -37.19 12.80
N ALA A 144 4.01 -37.06 14.12
CA ALA A 144 3.26 -36.02 14.80
C ALA A 144 3.70 -34.61 14.35
N PHE A 145 5.02 -34.38 14.26
CA PHE A 145 5.57 -33.09 13.85
C PHE A 145 5.45 -32.83 12.35
N ALA A 146 5.60 -33.85 11.50
CA ALA A 146 5.35 -33.70 10.07
C ALA A 146 3.87 -33.42 9.78
N ALA A 147 2.96 -34.05 10.54
CA ALA A 147 1.53 -33.79 10.47
C ALA A 147 1.17 -32.39 10.97
N LEU A 148 1.89 -31.90 11.99
CA LEU A 148 1.71 -30.55 12.51
C LEU A 148 2.10 -29.48 11.48
N ASP A 149 3.21 -29.66 10.74
CA ASP A 149 3.61 -28.75 9.66
C ASP A 149 2.61 -28.72 8.50
N ALA A 150 2.00 -29.86 8.23
CA ALA A 150 1.00 -30.01 7.20
C ALA A 150 -0.41 -29.66 7.68
N ASP A 151 -0.54 -29.12 8.90
CA ASP A 151 -1.79 -28.66 9.52
C ASP A 151 -2.86 -29.77 9.69
N PHE A 152 -2.43 -30.96 10.12
CA PHE A 152 -3.29 -32.11 10.42
C PHE A 152 -3.40 -32.40 11.94
N PRO A 153 -4.16 -31.60 12.71
CA PRO A 153 -4.18 -31.69 14.18
C PRO A 153 -4.66 -33.04 14.71
N HIS A 154 -5.58 -33.72 14.03
CA HIS A 154 -6.05 -35.05 14.43
C HIS A 154 -4.98 -36.13 14.26
N LEU A 155 -4.27 -36.10 13.13
CA LEU A 155 -3.17 -37.02 12.89
C LEU A 155 -2.02 -36.74 13.86
N THR A 156 -1.75 -35.46 14.15
CA THR A 156 -0.78 -35.08 15.18
C THR A 156 -1.16 -35.69 16.54
N LEU A 157 -2.37 -35.45 17.06
CA LEU A 157 -2.79 -36.01 18.36
C LEU A 157 -2.70 -37.54 18.40
N THR A 158 -3.11 -38.20 17.32
CA THR A 158 -3.06 -39.66 17.20
C THR A 158 -1.63 -40.19 17.16
N ALA A 159 -0.73 -39.51 16.45
CA ALA A 159 0.68 -39.85 16.41
C ALA A 159 1.36 -39.59 17.76
N LEU A 160 0.96 -38.56 18.50
CA LEU A 160 1.39 -38.33 19.89
C LEU A 160 0.91 -39.47 20.81
N ASP A 161 -0.35 -39.92 20.70
CA ASP A 161 -0.86 -41.08 21.44
C ASP A 161 -0.05 -42.36 21.15
N ARG A 162 0.24 -42.61 19.87
CA ARG A 162 1.04 -43.77 19.42
C ARG A 162 2.49 -43.67 19.91
N ALA A 163 3.09 -42.49 19.88
CA ALA A 163 4.43 -42.25 20.40
C ALA A 163 4.51 -42.59 21.90
N LEU A 164 3.56 -42.09 22.69
CA LEU A 164 3.46 -42.38 24.13
C LEU A 164 3.26 -43.89 24.38
N ALA A 165 2.36 -44.53 23.62
CA ALA A 165 2.12 -45.97 23.72
C ALA A 165 3.35 -46.82 23.34
N ALA A 166 4.20 -46.30 22.43
CA ALA A 166 5.46 -46.89 22.02
C ALA A 166 6.65 -46.51 22.93
N GLY A 167 6.40 -45.82 24.05
CA GLY A 167 7.41 -45.54 25.08
C GLY A 167 8.23 -44.27 24.85
N ALA A 168 7.76 -43.32 24.04
CA ALA A 168 8.36 -41.99 23.96
C ALA A 168 8.30 -41.26 25.33
N ASP A 169 9.31 -40.44 25.62
CA ASP A 169 9.30 -39.57 26.80
C ASP A 169 8.07 -38.64 26.75
N PRO A 170 7.18 -38.64 27.76
CA PRO A 170 5.96 -37.85 27.73
C PRO A 170 6.16 -36.33 27.75
N ALA A 171 7.34 -35.83 28.11
CA ALA A 171 7.64 -34.41 28.24
C ALA A 171 7.23 -33.59 26.99
N VAL A 172 7.76 -33.95 25.82
CA VAL A 172 7.51 -33.23 24.57
C VAL A 172 6.12 -33.53 23.98
N PRO A 173 5.67 -34.80 23.86
CA PRO A 173 4.36 -35.12 23.32
C PRO A 173 3.19 -34.46 24.09
N GLU A 174 3.23 -34.48 25.42
CA GLU A 174 2.14 -33.93 26.23
C GLU A 174 2.12 -32.41 26.20
N LEU A 175 3.28 -31.77 26.08
CA LEU A 175 3.36 -30.32 25.90
C LEU A 175 2.76 -29.87 24.56
N TRP A 176 3.00 -30.61 23.47
CA TRP A 176 2.37 -30.35 22.18
C TRP A 176 0.87 -30.70 22.15
N ARG A 177 0.45 -31.76 22.84
CA ARG A 177 -0.98 -32.05 23.06
C ARG A 177 -1.67 -30.86 23.73
N ALA A 178 -1.11 -30.37 24.84
CA ALA A 178 -1.65 -29.23 25.56
C ALA A 178 -1.75 -27.99 24.67
N TRP A 179 -0.70 -27.70 23.91
CA TRP A 179 -0.72 -26.58 22.98
C TRP A 179 -1.86 -26.72 21.96
N LEU A 180 -2.03 -27.88 21.33
CA LEU A 180 -3.11 -28.12 20.36
C LEU A 180 -4.50 -28.02 20.98
N LEU A 181 -4.68 -28.54 22.19
CA LEU A 181 -5.98 -28.62 22.86
C LEU A 181 -6.38 -27.34 23.60
N ARG A 182 -5.48 -26.38 23.79
CA ARG A 182 -5.70 -25.18 24.63
C ARG A 182 -7.01 -24.42 24.35
N SER A 183 -7.47 -24.44 23.11
CA SER A 183 -8.71 -23.78 22.66
C SER A 183 -9.85 -24.75 22.36
N VAL A 184 -9.60 -26.06 22.41
CA VAL A 184 -10.56 -27.15 22.16
C VAL A 184 -11.15 -27.64 23.47
N ASP A 185 -10.26 -28.05 24.36
CA ASP A 185 -10.52 -28.81 25.57
C ASP A 185 -9.49 -28.35 26.60
N THR A 186 -9.86 -27.29 27.32
CA THR A 186 -8.99 -26.63 28.29
C THR A 186 -8.64 -27.56 29.46
N ASP A 187 -9.56 -28.45 29.85
CA ASP A 187 -9.34 -29.37 30.97
C ASP A 187 -8.30 -30.43 30.59
N GLU A 188 -8.42 -31.05 29.41
CA GLU A 188 -7.42 -31.99 28.93
C GLU A 188 -6.09 -31.30 28.60
N ALA A 189 -6.11 -30.05 28.11
CA ALA A 189 -4.89 -29.29 27.89
C ALA A 189 -4.13 -29.03 29.21
N LEU A 190 -4.83 -28.64 30.29
CA LEU A 190 -4.21 -28.45 31.61
C LEU A 190 -3.69 -29.77 32.18
N ALA A 191 -4.44 -30.86 32.02
CA ALA A 191 -4.01 -32.20 32.44
C ALA A 191 -2.75 -32.66 31.68
N ALA A 192 -2.69 -32.40 30.38
CA ALA A 192 -1.51 -32.67 29.54
C ALA A 192 -0.30 -31.85 29.99
N LEU A 193 -0.47 -30.58 30.40
CA LEU A 193 0.62 -29.78 30.96
C LEU A 193 1.14 -30.33 32.29
N ASP A 194 0.26 -30.84 33.15
CA ASP A 194 0.69 -31.51 34.39
C ASP A 194 1.45 -32.80 34.10
N ARG A 195 1.04 -33.57 33.08
CA ARG A 195 1.78 -34.76 32.64
C ARG A 195 3.15 -34.39 32.05
N ALA A 196 3.23 -33.35 31.22
CA ALA A 196 4.48 -32.85 30.67
C ALA A 196 5.44 -32.37 31.78
N ALA A 197 4.93 -31.59 32.74
CA ALA A 197 5.71 -31.12 33.87
C ALA A 197 6.22 -32.28 34.75
N ALA A 198 5.38 -33.30 35.00
CA ALA A 198 5.75 -34.46 35.80
C ALA A 198 6.79 -35.37 35.11
N ALA A 199 6.81 -35.42 33.78
CA ALA A 199 7.80 -36.18 33.02
C ALA A 199 9.22 -35.59 33.13
N GLY A 200 9.34 -34.27 33.29
CA GLY A 200 10.63 -33.59 33.42
C GLY A 200 11.28 -33.30 32.06
N GLY A 201 12.59 -33.52 31.92
CA GLY A 201 13.26 -33.41 30.61
C GLY A 201 13.49 -31.98 30.10
N GLY A 202 13.56 -30.99 31.00
CA GLY A 202 13.83 -29.59 30.64
C GLY A 202 12.63 -28.82 30.09
N VAL A 203 11.42 -29.40 30.10
CA VAL A 203 10.20 -28.72 29.63
C VAL A 203 9.27 -28.26 30.75
N THR A 204 9.61 -28.57 32.01
CA THR A 204 8.76 -28.30 33.17
C THR A 204 8.42 -26.81 33.29
N GLY A 205 9.42 -25.92 33.17
CA GLY A 205 9.20 -24.47 33.18
C GLY A 205 8.32 -23.97 32.03
N LEU A 206 8.49 -24.52 30.82
CA LEU A 206 7.64 -24.21 29.66
C LEU A 206 6.20 -24.66 29.87
N ALA A 207 6.00 -25.85 30.43
CA ALA A 207 4.66 -26.37 30.77
C ALA A 207 3.96 -25.46 31.79
N ARG A 208 4.67 -25.03 32.85
CA ARG A 208 4.15 -24.07 33.84
C ARG A 208 3.86 -22.70 33.23
N CYS A 209 4.70 -22.22 32.31
CA CYS A 209 4.44 -20.97 31.59
C CYS A 209 3.14 -21.03 30.78
N LEU A 210 2.95 -22.12 30.02
CA LEU A 210 1.75 -22.33 29.22
C LEU A 210 0.50 -22.50 30.10
N GLN A 211 0.60 -23.18 31.25
CA GLN A 211 -0.48 -23.24 32.25
C GLN A 211 -0.87 -21.84 32.73
N GLY A 212 0.11 -21.00 33.05
CA GLY A 212 -0.14 -19.63 33.48
C GLY A 212 -0.87 -18.81 32.41
N THR A 213 -0.45 -18.90 31.15
CA THR A 213 -1.15 -18.26 30.02
C THR A 213 -2.59 -18.76 29.89
N MET A 214 -2.83 -20.07 30.04
CA MET A 214 -4.17 -20.64 29.96
C MET A 214 -5.09 -20.15 31.09
N HIS A 215 -4.60 -20.12 32.34
CA HIS A 215 -5.35 -19.59 33.47
C HIS A 215 -5.64 -18.10 33.31
N GLN A 216 -4.69 -17.32 32.78
CA GLN A 216 -4.88 -15.91 32.48
C GLN A 216 -5.99 -15.69 31.44
N LEU A 217 -6.00 -16.48 30.36
CA LEU A 217 -7.06 -16.42 29.33
C LEU A 217 -8.43 -16.84 29.87
N ALA A 218 -8.46 -17.77 30.83
CA ALA A 218 -9.67 -18.16 31.55
C ALA A 218 -10.13 -17.12 32.59
N GLY A 219 -9.35 -16.05 32.82
CA GLY A 219 -9.63 -15.03 33.85
C GLY A 219 -9.29 -15.47 35.28
N ASP A 220 -8.72 -16.66 35.48
CA ASP A 220 -8.25 -17.14 36.78
C ASP A 220 -6.83 -16.63 37.02
N ALA A 221 -6.76 -15.36 37.40
CA ALA A 221 -5.48 -14.71 37.57
C ALA A 221 -4.63 -15.41 38.63
N GLU A 222 -5.22 -15.89 39.75
CA GLU A 222 -4.47 -16.44 40.90
C GLU A 222 -3.69 -17.68 40.51
N ARG A 223 -4.36 -18.62 39.84
CA ARG A 223 -3.68 -19.79 39.29
C ARG A 223 -2.68 -19.42 38.21
N ALA A 224 -2.92 -18.36 37.44
CA ALA A 224 -1.95 -17.89 36.46
C ALA A 224 -0.64 -17.45 37.12
N LEU A 225 -0.73 -16.67 38.19
CA LEU A 225 0.43 -16.19 38.94
C LEU A 225 1.17 -17.34 39.63
N GLU A 226 0.45 -18.27 40.28
CA GLU A 226 1.04 -19.46 40.88
C GLU A 226 1.79 -20.31 39.85
N ALA A 227 1.22 -20.50 38.65
CA ALA A 227 1.86 -21.24 37.59
C ALA A 227 3.14 -20.54 37.09
N TRP A 228 3.13 -19.22 36.88
CA TRP A 228 4.32 -18.48 36.49
C TRP A 228 5.39 -18.39 37.59
N GLU A 229 5.00 -18.32 38.87
CA GLU A 229 5.92 -18.44 40.00
C GLU A 229 6.64 -19.79 39.98
N ARG A 230 5.90 -20.89 39.79
CA ARG A 230 6.48 -22.21 39.64
C ARG A 230 7.36 -22.31 38.41
N ALA A 231 6.99 -21.69 37.28
CA ALA A 231 7.82 -21.66 36.09
C ALA A 231 9.20 -21.07 36.36
N THR A 232 9.26 -19.91 37.04
CA THR A 232 10.53 -19.25 37.38
C THR A 232 11.39 -20.01 38.39
N LEU A 233 10.78 -20.89 39.21
CA LEU A 233 11.51 -21.75 40.14
C LEU A 233 12.02 -23.03 39.47
N GLU A 234 11.23 -23.59 38.56
CA GLU A 234 11.51 -24.86 37.87
C GLU A 234 12.47 -24.65 36.69
N ASP A 235 12.46 -23.47 36.06
CA ASP A 235 13.40 -23.06 35.01
C ASP A 235 13.81 -21.58 35.18
N PRO A 236 14.78 -21.29 36.06
CA PRO A 236 15.25 -19.92 36.29
C PRO A 236 16.01 -19.34 35.08
N ASP A 237 16.45 -20.19 34.15
CA ASP A 237 17.21 -19.79 32.97
C ASP A 237 16.31 -19.40 31.77
N ASP A 238 14.99 -19.49 31.88
CA ASP A 238 14.04 -19.01 30.86
C ASP A 238 13.58 -17.56 31.11
N PRO A 239 14.05 -16.56 30.33
CA PRO A 239 13.66 -15.16 30.51
C PRO A 239 12.15 -14.92 30.39
N TYR A 240 11.44 -15.75 29.61
CA TYR A 240 10.02 -15.52 29.38
C TYR A 240 9.20 -15.71 30.65
N GLY A 241 9.45 -16.78 31.41
CA GLY A 241 8.74 -17.09 32.66
C GLY A 241 8.84 -15.93 33.65
N TRP A 242 10.01 -15.33 33.74
CA TRP A 242 10.26 -14.14 34.54
C TRP A 242 9.47 -12.92 34.04
N GLY A 243 9.51 -12.66 32.73
CA GLY A 243 8.83 -11.53 32.11
C GLY A 243 7.32 -11.58 32.31
N VAL A 244 6.69 -12.73 32.05
CA VAL A 244 5.23 -12.90 32.21
C VAL A 244 4.80 -12.84 33.68
N ARG A 245 5.61 -13.38 34.60
CA ARG A 245 5.39 -13.24 36.06
C ARG A 245 5.41 -11.78 36.49
N GLY A 246 6.44 -11.04 36.09
CA GLY A 246 6.59 -9.60 36.38
C GLY A 246 5.41 -8.79 35.84
N LEU A 247 5.04 -8.98 34.57
CA LEU A 247 3.92 -8.28 33.95
C LEU A 247 2.57 -8.62 34.61
N ALA A 248 2.36 -9.88 35.00
CA ALA A 248 1.16 -10.31 35.70
C ALA A 248 1.01 -9.66 37.08
N LEU A 249 2.10 -9.53 37.83
CA LEU A 249 2.14 -8.79 39.09
C LEU A 249 1.82 -7.31 38.87
N ALA A 250 2.42 -6.68 37.84
CA ALA A 250 2.18 -5.29 37.51
C ALA A 250 0.71 -5.01 37.14
N LYS A 251 0.09 -5.85 36.31
CA LYS A 251 -1.33 -5.75 35.94
C LYS A 251 -2.31 -5.86 37.11
N ARG A 252 -1.86 -6.42 38.24
CA ARG A 252 -2.63 -6.50 39.50
C ARG A 252 -2.36 -5.33 40.45
N GLY A 253 -1.60 -4.33 40.03
CA GLY A 253 -1.18 -3.21 40.86
C GLY A 253 -0.09 -3.58 41.88
N ARG A 254 0.53 -4.77 41.78
CA ARG A 254 1.66 -5.19 42.62
C ARG A 254 2.98 -4.78 41.98
N SER A 255 3.10 -3.52 41.57
CA SER A 255 4.25 -3.02 40.79
C SER A 255 5.57 -3.14 41.55
N ALA A 256 5.58 -3.04 42.89
CA ALA A 256 6.79 -3.19 43.69
C ALA A 256 7.33 -4.63 43.64
N ASP A 257 6.44 -5.62 43.77
CA ASP A 257 6.80 -7.03 43.67
C ASP A 257 7.25 -7.37 42.25
N ALA A 258 6.55 -6.82 41.24
CA ALA A 258 6.92 -6.97 39.83
C ALA A 258 8.34 -6.44 39.54
N ALA A 259 8.68 -5.26 40.07
CA ALA A 259 10.01 -4.68 39.90
C ALA A 259 11.09 -5.54 40.57
N GLY A 260 10.81 -6.11 41.74
CA GLY A 260 11.70 -7.05 42.40
C GLY A 260 11.96 -8.30 41.56
N VAL A 261 10.90 -8.93 41.05
CA VAL A 261 10.99 -10.12 40.18
C VAL A 261 11.75 -9.82 38.89
N LEU A 262 11.47 -8.69 38.23
CA LEU A 262 12.13 -8.31 36.98
C LEU A 262 13.58 -7.88 37.20
N ALA A 263 13.93 -7.26 38.33
CA ALA A 263 15.31 -6.95 38.67
C ALA A 263 16.15 -8.22 38.90
N GLU A 264 15.57 -9.23 39.55
CA GLU A 264 16.19 -10.55 39.69
C GLU A 264 16.37 -11.22 38.32
N ALA A 265 15.34 -11.17 37.48
CA ALA A 265 15.38 -11.71 36.12
C ALA A 265 16.48 -11.07 35.26
N VAL A 266 16.61 -9.74 35.30
CA VAL A 266 17.67 -9.00 34.58
C VAL A 266 19.06 -9.32 35.13
N ALA A 267 19.18 -9.61 36.43
CA ALA A 267 20.46 -10.03 37.02
C ALA A 267 20.89 -11.43 36.54
N ILE A 268 19.92 -12.33 36.30
CA ILE A 268 20.16 -13.67 35.74
C ILE A 268 20.42 -13.58 34.23
N HIS A 269 19.65 -12.73 33.53
CA HIS A 269 19.62 -12.59 32.07
C HIS A 269 19.98 -11.17 31.61
N PRO A 270 21.21 -10.70 31.83
CA PRO A 270 21.58 -9.30 31.57
C PRO A 270 21.52 -8.91 30.08
N GLY A 271 21.56 -9.89 29.17
CA GLY A 271 21.47 -9.67 27.72
C GLY A 271 20.06 -9.72 27.15
N ASP A 272 19.02 -9.98 27.96
CA ASP A 272 17.65 -10.03 27.46
C ASP A 272 17.01 -8.64 27.44
N ALA A 273 16.92 -8.06 26.24
CA ALA A 273 16.36 -6.72 26.04
C ALA A 273 14.86 -6.62 26.42
N THR A 274 14.11 -7.73 26.35
CA THR A 274 12.68 -7.75 26.67
C THR A 274 12.47 -7.66 28.19
N LEU A 275 13.30 -8.35 28.98
CA LEU A 275 13.29 -8.23 30.44
C LEU A 275 13.68 -6.82 30.90
N GLN A 276 14.66 -6.20 30.25
CA GLN A 276 15.03 -4.80 30.51
C GLN A 276 13.88 -3.84 30.21
N TYR A 277 13.17 -4.02 29.09
CA TYR A 277 11.98 -3.25 28.77
C TYR A 277 10.87 -3.43 29.82
N TYR A 278 10.56 -4.67 30.22
CA TYR A 278 9.55 -4.92 31.26
C TYR A 278 9.95 -4.32 32.61
N LEU A 279 11.23 -4.35 32.98
CA LEU A 279 11.71 -3.67 34.18
C LEU A 279 11.50 -2.15 34.09
N GLY A 280 11.83 -1.55 32.94
CA GLY A 280 11.59 -0.14 32.67
C GLY A 280 10.11 0.23 32.80
N TYR A 281 9.24 -0.53 32.16
CA TYR A 281 7.79 -0.43 32.26
C TYR A 281 7.28 -0.43 33.71
N VAL A 282 7.69 -1.43 34.51
CA VAL A 282 7.22 -1.52 35.89
C VAL A 282 7.77 -0.39 36.76
N ARG A 283 9.01 0.06 36.52
CA ARG A 283 9.58 1.22 37.20
C ARG A 283 8.84 2.52 36.87
N THR A 284 8.35 2.67 35.64
CA THR A 284 7.44 3.76 35.28
C THR A 284 6.16 3.73 36.10
N LEU A 285 5.52 2.55 36.25
CA LEU A 285 4.33 2.39 37.09
C LEU A 285 4.58 2.71 38.57
N LEU A 286 5.81 2.56 39.04
CA LEU A 286 6.24 2.90 40.40
C LEU A 286 6.60 4.39 40.58
N GLY A 287 6.72 5.15 39.50
CA GLY A 287 7.23 6.52 39.52
C GLY A 287 8.76 6.60 39.72
N ASP A 288 9.49 5.50 39.54
CA ASP A 288 10.96 5.47 39.50
C ASP A 288 11.44 5.86 38.10
N THR A 289 11.36 7.15 37.79
CA THR A 289 11.66 7.70 36.48
C THR A 289 13.09 7.41 36.03
N GLU A 290 14.08 7.60 36.90
CA GLU A 290 15.49 7.36 36.56
C GLU A 290 15.77 5.88 36.30
N GLY A 291 15.31 5.00 37.20
CA GLY A 291 15.47 3.57 37.02
C GLY A 291 14.72 3.04 35.80
N ALA A 292 13.61 3.68 35.41
CA ALA A 292 12.90 3.34 34.19
C ALA A 292 13.76 3.65 32.95
N PHE A 293 14.33 4.84 32.86
CA PHE A 293 15.20 5.21 31.73
C PHE A 293 16.44 4.33 31.63
N ASP A 294 17.10 4.03 32.75
CA ASP A 294 18.27 3.13 32.74
C ASP A 294 17.95 1.77 32.11
N ALA A 295 16.77 1.22 32.41
CA ALA A 295 16.34 -0.07 31.88
C ALA A 295 15.89 0.01 30.41
N LEU A 296 15.18 1.08 30.03
CA LEU A 296 14.73 1.31 28.65
C LEU A 296 15.90 1.59 27.69
N GLU A 297 16.88 2.38 28.12
CA GLU A 297 18.10 2.66 27.35
C GLU A 297 18.90 1.38 27.11
N GLU A 298 19.04 0.54 28.14
CA GLU A 298 19.71 -0.76 28.02
C GLU A 298 18.94 -1.73 27.12
N ALA A 299 17.61 -1.74 27.19
CA ALA A 299 16.76 -2.52 26.29
C ALA A 299 17.00 -2.15 24.83
N ILE A 300 17.02 -0.84 24.51
CA ILE A 300 17.28 -0.38 23.14
C ILE A 300 18.73 -0.65 22.74
N ARG A 301 19.70 -0.52 23.64
CA ARG A 301 21.11 -0.85 23.37
C ARG A 301 21.29 -2.32 23.01
N LEU A 302 20.59 -3.22 23.71
CA LEU A 302 20.63 -4.66 23.45
C LEU A 302 19.86 -5.05 22.19
N ARG A 303 18.76 -4.34 21.89
CA ARG A 303 17.93 -4.57 20.69
C ARG A 303 17.40 -3.23 20.13
N PRO A 304 18.13 -2.60 19.20
CA PRO A 304 17.77 -1.30 18.62
C PRO A 304 16.33 -1.23 18.06
N SER A 305 15.81 -2.34 17.54
CA SER A 305 14.44 -2.41 17.00
C SER A 305 13.34 -2.24 18.06
N LEU A 306 13.63 -2.46 19.35
CA LEU A 306 12.65 -2.28 20.44
C LEU A 306 12.18 -0.84 20.60
N ALA A 307 12.94 0.15 20.12
CA ALA A 307 12.50 1.54 20.18
C ALA A 307 11.15 1.74 19.46
N GLY A 308 10.87 0.97 18.40
CA GLY A 308 9.58 0.98 17.72
C GLY A 308 8.41 0.42 18.56
N GLU A 309 8.69 -0.35 19.61
CA GLU A 309 7.70 -0.84 20.57
C GLU A 309 7.60 0.09 21.80
N ILE A 310 8.75 0.59 22.28
CA ILE A 310 8.88 1.42 23.49
C ILE A 310 8.30 2.82 23.30
N LEU A 311 8.63 3.51 22.21
CA LEU A 311 8.23 4.91 22.00
C LEU A 311 6.70 5.11 21.87
N PRO A 312 5.97 4.27 21.11
CA PRO A 312 4.51 4.40 21.02
C PRO A 312 3.77 3.86 22.26
N ASP A 313 4.45 3.16 23.18
CA ASP A 313 3.82 2.51 24.34
C ASP A 313 3.03 3.52 25.20
N PRO A 314 1.69 3.38 25.30
CA PRO A 314 0.87 4.30 26.09
C PRO A 314 1.15 4.21 27.60
N ASP A 315 1.63 3.08 28.09
CA ASP A 315 1.89 2.90 29.53
C ASP A 315 3.18 3.63 29.95
N LEU A 316 4.05 3.96 28.99
CA LEU A 316 5.22 4.80 29.19
C LEU A 316 4.92 6.30 29.01
N ALA A 317 3.65 6.68 28.87
CA ALA A 317 3.29 8.07 28.59
C ALA A 317 3.79 9.06 29.65
N GLY A 318 3.90 8.64 30.91
CA GLY A 318 4.42 9.46 32.00
C GLY A 318 5.91 9.83 31.87
N LEU A 319 6.66 9.18 30.99
CA LEU A 319 8.07 9.47 30.74
C LEU A 319 8.30 10.48 29.60
N ARG A 320 7.28 10.77 28.79
CA ARG A 320 7.43 11.48 27.50
C ARG A 320 7.92 12.92 27.62
N ASP A 321 7.60 13.58 28.74
CA ASP A 321 8.02 14.96 29.00
C ASP A 321 9.42 15.04 29.65
N HIS A 322 10.05 13.90 29.97
CA HIS A 322 11.38 13.87 30.57
C HIS A 322 12.49 14.10 29.55
N GLU A 323 13.58 14.77 29.95
CA GLU A 323 14.69 15.12 29.04
C GLU A 323 15.37 13.89 28.42
N ARG A 324 15.45 12.77 29.14
CA ARG A 324 16.05 11.51 28.66
C ARG A 324 15.20 10.79 27.60
N PHE A 325 13.93 11.15 27.43
CA PHE A 325 13.05 10.47 26.46
C PHE A 325 13.52 10.67 25.02
N ALA A 326 13.96 11.87 24.66
CA ALA A 326 14.51 12.16 23.32
C ALA A 326 15.77 11.32 23.01
N SER A 327 16.55 10.97 24.03
CA SER A 327 17.79 10.18 23.92
C SER A 327 17.55 8.71 23.57
N LEU A 328 16.35 8.16 23.83
CA LEU A 328 15.98 6.79 23.44
C LEU A 328 16.10 6.56 21.92
N THR A 329 15.95 7.63 21.14
CA THR A 329 16.11 7.64 19.68
C THR A 329 17.55 7.35 19.24
N SER A 330 18.53 7.94 19.93
CA SER A 330 19.94 7.93 19.53
C SER A 330 20.56 6.54 19.70
N ALA A 331 20.00 5.72 20.59
CA ALA A 331 20.41 4.33 20.79
C ALA A 331 19.97 3.39 19.64
N ARG A 332 18.92 3.73 18.88
CA ARG A 332 18.49 2.94 17.71
C ARG A 332 19.39 3.14 16.48
N ALA A 333 19.90 4.35 16.29
CA ALA A 333 20.62 4.74 15.08
C ALA A 333 22.14 4.44 15.12
N ALA A 334 22.61 3.79 16.18
CA ALA A 334 24.03 3.63 16.50
C ALA A 334 24.82 2.71 15.55
N ASP A 335 24.15 1.96 14.66
CA ASP A 335 24.81 1.00 13.76
C ASP A 335 25.24 1.60 12.41
N ASN A 336 24.75 2.78 12.02
CA ASN A 336 25.08 3.41 10.74
C ASN A 336 25.08 4.95 10.84
N GLY A 337 26.24 5.58 10.74
CA GLY A 337 26.40 7.03 10.99
C GLY A 337 25.50 7.94 10.13
N GLN A 338 25.14 7.51 8.92
CA GLN A 338 24.23 8.26 8.05
C GLN A 338 22.77 8.18 8.53
N ASP A 339 22.31 7.02 9.02
CA ASP A 339 20.95 6.89 9.55
C ASP A 339 20.79 7.66 10.87
N ALA A 340 21.86 7.85 11.63
CA ALA A 340 21.88 8.72 12.82
C ALA A 340 21.68 10.20 12.45
N GLU A 341 22.33 10.67 11.39
CA GLU A 341 22.17 12.05 10.91
C GLU A 341 20.76 12.30 10.38
N VAL A 342 20.23 11.38 9.56
CA VAL A 342 18.84 11.44 9.07
C VAL A 342 17.85 11.45 10.23
N THR A 343 18.03 10.57 11.22
CA THR A 343 17.14 10.49 12.39
C THR A 343 17.17 11.78 13.22
N GLU A 344 18.33 12.43 13.36
CA GLU A 344 18.46 13.72 14.05
C GLU A 344 17.77 14.85 13.27
N SER A 345 17.93 14.90 11.95
CA SER A 345 17.23 15.86 11.10
C SER A 345 15.70 15.68 11.18
N LEU A 346 15.22 14.43 11.11
CA LEU A 346 13.80 14.10 11.30
C LEU A 346 13.31 14.51 12.69
N ARG A 347 14.11 14.34 13.74
CA ARG A 347 13.76 14.76 15.11
C ARG A 347 13.55 16.27 15.20
N ARG A 348 14.42 17.06 14.56
CA ARG A 348 14.29 18.53 14.52
C ARG A 348 13.04 18.96 13.78
N LEU A 349 12.76 18.32 12.64
CA LEU A 349 11.54 18.55 11.86
C LEU A 349 10.28 18.19 12.65
N ALA A 350 10.25 17.02 13.28
CA ALA A 350 9.15 16.58 14.14
C ALA A 350 8.91 17.56 15.31
N THR A 351 9.98 18.05 15.94
CA THR A 351 9.89 19.06 17.01
C THR A 351 9.25 20.35 16.51
N ALA A 352 9.62 20.82 15.31
CA ALA A 352 9.05 22.02 14.70
C ALA A 352 7.55 21.84 14.40
N VAL A 353 7.17 20.72 13.76
CA VAL A 353 5.77 20.37 13.47
C VAL A 353 4.94 20.28 14.75
N ALA A 354 5.45 19.62 15.79
CA ALA A 354 4.75 19.50 17.07
C ALA A 354 4.57 20.85 17.78
N SER A 355 5.56 21.74 17.69
CA SER A 355 5.48 23.07 18.28
C SER A 355 4.36 23.92 17.66
N GLN A 356 4.18 23.83 16.34
CA GLN A 356 3.09 24.49 15.65
C GLN A 356 1.72 23.88 16.00
N GLY A 357 1.64 22.54 16.07
CA GLY A 357 0.42 21.85 16.50
C GLY A 357 -0.05 22.28 17.89
N ALA A 358 0.88 22.30 18.86
CA ALA A 358 0.61 22.73 20.23
C ALA A 358 0.15 24.20 20.35
N GLN A 359 0.65 25.09 19.49
CA GLN A 359 0.21 26.49 19.45
C GLN A 359 -1.20 26.66 18.88
N ARG A 360 -1.57 25.84 17.89
CA ARG A 360 -2.82 26.01 17.12
C ARG A 360 -4.01 25.23 17.70
N ALA A 361 -3.77 24.04 18.26
CA ALA A 361 -4.83 23.20 18.82
C ALA A 361 -4.34 22.49 20.08
N LYS A 362 -5.06 22.63 21.20
CA LYS A 362 -4.70 21.92 22.45
C LYS A 362 -5.05 20.43 22.43
N ASP A 363 -5.87 19.99 21.48
CA ASP A 363 -6.44 18.65 21.38
C ASP A 363 -5.94 17.83 20.18
N TRP A 364 -4.84 18.27 19.54
CA TRP A 364 -4.19 17.53 18.47
C TRP A 364 -3.55 16.24 18.98
N ARG A 365 -3.51 15.20 18.14
CA ARG A 365 -2.93 13.89 18.48
C ARG A 365 -1.82 13.46 17.54
N ARG A 366 -1.98 13.73 16.25
CA ARG A 366 -1.06 13.37 15.18
C ARG A 366 -0.99 14.54 14.21
N ALA A 367 0.19 14.75 13.65
CA ALA A 367 0.39 15.55 12.45
C ALA A 367 1.07 14.64 11.43
N ARG A 368 0.64 14.68 10.18
CA ARG A 368 1.33 14.03 9.07
C ARG A 368 1.96 15.12 8.22
N LEU A 369 3.23 14.95 7.89
CA LEU A 369 4.00 15.80 7.00
C LEU A 369 4.46 14.93 5.83
N ILE A 370 4.20 15.38 4.61
CA ILE A 370 4.77 14.79 3.39
C ILE A 370 5.61 15.89 2.73
N THR A 371 6.88 15.59 2.46
CA THR A 371 7.81 16.52 1.82
C THR A 371 8.69 15.78 0.82
N PHE A 372 9.09 16.47 -0.25
CA PHE A 372 9.85 15.92 -1.37
C PHE A 372 11.25 16.52 -1.41
N VAL A 373 12.23 15.70 -1.79
CA VAL A 373 13.63 16.10 -1.90
C VAL A 373 13.95 16.31 -3.38
N GLY A 374 14.22 17.56 -3.77
CA GLY A 374 14.70 17.92 -5.10
C GLY A 374 13.92 19.07 -5.74
N GLY A 375 14.56 20.24 -5.80
CA GLY A 375 14.06 21.49 -6.39
C GLY A 375 14.39 22.68 -5.49
N ASP A 376 14.80 23.82 -6.07
CA ASP A 376 15.23 25.02 -5.34
C ASP A 376 14.18 25.53 -4.33
N GLU A 377 14.60 26.49 -3.49
CA GLU A 377 14.05 27.00 -2.21
C GLU A 377 12.53 27.26 -2.07
N GLU A 378 11.72 27.01 -3.11
CA GLU A 378 10.28 27.28 -3.21
C GLU A 378 9.41 26.09 -3.68
N GLU A 379 9.96 25.00 -4.24
CA GLU A 379 9.18 23.99 -4.99
C GLU A 379 8.88 22.67 -4.24
N GLY A 380 9.44 22.47 -3.04
CA GLY A 380 9.15 21.30 -2.21
C GLY A 380 7.71 21.32 -1.68
N GLY A 381 6.78 20.70 -2.41
CA GLY A 381 5.39 20.48 -1.98
C GLY A 381 5.37 19.88 -0.57
N THR A 382 4.97 20.70 0.40
CA THR A 382 4.95 20.33 1.81
C THR A 382 3.50 20.36 2.28
N ASP A 383 2.88 19.18 2.37
CA ASP A 383 1.54 19.05 2.94
C ASP A 383 1.64 18.63 4.40
N VAL A 384 0.88 19.32 5.27
CA VAL A 384 0.86 19.05 6.70
C VAL A 384 -0.57 19.04 7.22
N SER A 385 -1.07 17.87 7.54
CA SER A 385 -2.40 17.71 8.13
C SER A 385 -2.33 17.38 9.62
N TYR A 386 -3.23 17.95 10.42
CA TYR A 386 -3.32 17.69 11.86
C TYR A 386 -4.65 16.99 12.20
N THR A 387 -4.57 15.93 13.00
CA THR A 387 -5.75 15.20 13.49
C THR A 387 -6.05 15.55 14.95
N ALA A 388 -7.28 15.97 15.23
CA ALA A 388 -7.77 16.28 16.57
C ALA A 388 -8.51 15.10 17.24
N THR A 389 -8.84 15.23 18.54
CA THR A 389 -9.44 14.17 19.37
C THR A 389 -10.80 13.66 18.85
N GLN A 390 -11.55 14.49 18.09
CA GLN A 390 -12.83 14.11 17.48
C GLN A 390 -12.70 13.53 16.05
N GLY A 391 -11.48 13.22 15.59
CA GLY A 391 -11.24 12.60 14.28
C GLY A 391 -11.41 13.55 13.09
N THR A 392 -11.74 14.82 13.32
CA THR A 392 -11.71 15.84 12.27
C THR A 392 -10.26 16.20 11.98
N GLU A 393 -9.82 15.88 10.77
CA GLU A 393 -8.63 16.46 10.17
C GLU A 393 -8.87 17.98 10.07
N ARG A 394 -8.02 18.75 10.74
CA ARG A 394 -8.04 20.21 10.63
C ARG A 394 -6.87 20.57 9.75
N ASP A 395 -7.19 21.26 8.66
CA ASP A 395 -6.22 21.95 7.83
C ASP A 395 -5.74 23.20 8.61
N LEU A 396 -4.82 22.98 9.55
CA LEU A 396 -4.31 24.02 10.44
C LEU A 396 -3.23 24.78 9.69
N ASN A 397 -3.60 25.75 8.85
CA ASN A 397 -2.73 26.63 8.07
C ASN A 397 -1.29 26.71 8.62
N VAL A 398 -0.38 25.93 8.02
CA VAL A 398 0.97 25.68 8.54
C VAL A 398 1.91 26.80 8.17
N ASP A 399 2.80 27.16 9.11
CA ASP A 399 3.86 28.11 8.81
C ASP A 399 4.98 27.32 8.13
N LEU A 400 4.84 27.17 6.81
CA LEU A 400 5.80 26.46 5.97
C LEU A 400 7.18 27.14 6.00
N LYS A 401 7.24 28.47 6.17
CA LYS A 401 8.52 29.21 6.30
C LYS A 401 9.30 28.77 7.53
N ALA A 402 8.61 28.49 8.64
CA ALA A 402 9.24 27.97 9.85
C ALA A 402 9.71 26.51 9.73
N LEU A 403 9.14 25.72 8.80
CA LEU A 403 9.56 24.34 8.53
C LEU A 403 10.68 24.24 7.49
N ARG A 404 10.91 25.27 6.68
CA ARG A 404 11.93 25.25 5.62
C ARG A 404 13.36 24.97 6.12
N PRO A 405 13.88 25.62 7.18
CA PRO A 405 15.23 25.31 7.67
C PRO A 405 15.44 23.84 8.11
N PRO A 406 14.56 23.21 8.90
CA PRO A 406 14.72 21.78 9.22
C PRO A 406 14.47 20.84 8.03
N ILE A 407 13.63 21.20 7.06
CA ILE A 407 13.48 20.44 5.80
C ILE A 407 14.79 20.43 5.02
N HIS A 408 15.40 21.60 4.77
CA HIS A 408 16.70 21.67 4.07
C HIS A 408 17.83 20.93 4.80
N ALA A 409 17.79 20.88 6.13
CA ALA A 409 18.75 20.09 6.91
C ALA A 409 18.54 18.58 6.71
N LEU A 410 17.28 18.14 6.60
CA LEU A 410 16.93 16.76 6.31
C LEU A 410 17.36 16.37 4.90
N GLU A 411 17.05 17.17 3.87
CA GLU A 411 17.43 16.94 2.48
C GLU A 411 18.93 16.67 2.33
N ARG A 412 19.78 17.50 2.96
CA ARG A 412 21.25 17.33 2.93
C ARG A 412 21.74 16.05 3.61
N SER A 413 20.97 15.47 4.52
CA SER A 413 21.33 14.24 5.24
C SER A 413 20.83 12.98 4.54
N LEU A 414 19.84 13.11 3.65
CA LEU A 414 19.26 11.98 2.95
C LEU A 414 20.22 11.45 1.87
N PRO A 415 20.20 10.12 1.60
CA PRO A 415 20.93 9.57 0.46
C PRO A 415 20.37 10.11 -0.86
N ASP A 416 21.22 10.28 -1.88
CA ASP A 416 20.88 10.82 -3.21
C ASP A 416 19.67 10.16 -3.90
N GLU A 417 19.33 8.93 -3.50
CA GLU A 417 18.22 8.14 -4.04
C GLU A 417 16.86 8.42 -3.35
N ALA A 418 16.86 9.09 -2.19
CA ALA A 418 15.64 9.37 -1.42
C ALA A 418 14.94 10.64 -1.93
N THR A 419 13.83 10.48 -2.64
CA THR A 419 13.08 11.58 -3.27
C THR A 419 11.88 12.06 -2.45
N ALA A 420 11.54 11.37 -1.36
CA ALA A 420 10.41 11.72 -0.50
C ALA A 420 10.61 11.31 0.96
N VAL A 421 10.02 12.10 1.84
CA VAL A 421 9.91 11.87 3.27
C VAL A 421 8.45 11.99 3.67
N GLU A 422 7.94 10.94 4.25
CA GLU A 422 6.72 10.99 5.03
C GLU A 422 7.07 10.95 6.51
N LEU A 423 6.53 11.90 7.29
CA LEU A 423 6.78 12.04 8.72
C LEU A 423 5.44 12.13 9.46
N ASP A 424 5.17 11.12 10.27
CA ASP A 424 4.07 11.12 11.23
C ASP A 424 4.59 11.57 12.60
N VAL A 425 4.09 12.69 13.10
CA VAL A 425 4.47 13.30 14.37
C VAL A 425 3.33 13.14 15.37
N HIS A 426 3.60 12.57 16.52
CA HIS A 426 2.60 12.36 17.56
C HIS A 426 2.73 13.41 18.66
N ALA A 427 1.59 13.92 19.14
CA ALA A 427 1.52 14.86 20.26
C ALA A 427 2.16 14.31 21.55
N ALA A 428 2.34 13.00 21.59
CA ALA A 428 3.05 12.25 22.61
C ALA A 428 4.60 12.38 22.55
N GLY A 429 5.19 13.21 21.70
CA GLY A 429 6.65 13.40 21.70
C GLY A 429 7.42 12.29 21.00
N TRP A 430 6.82 11.63 20.01
CA TRP A 430 7.50 10.65 19.17
C TRP A 430 7.02 10.76 17.72
N PHE A 431 7.83 10.26 16.80
CA PHE A 431 7.56 10.30 15.37
C PHE A 431 7.92 8.99 14.69
N GLU A 432 7.26 8.72 13.58
CA GLU A 432 7.64 7.73 12.59
C GLU A 432 7.93 8.45 11.28
N ALA A 433 8.93 8.01 10.55
CA ALA A 433 9.16 8.49 9.20
C ALA A 433 9.46 7.35 8.24
N LEU A 434 9.10 7.57 6.99
CA LEU A 434 9.38 6.69 5.87
C LEU A 434 10.09 7.53 4.81
N THR A 435 11.27 7.09 4.40
CA THR A 435 11.98 7.67 3.25
C THR A 435 11.99 6.65 2.13
N ALA A 436 11.67 7.06 0.91
CA ALA A 436 11.64 6.15 -0.23
C ALA A 436 11.91 6.88 -1.56
N PRO A 437 12.63 6.26 -2.51
CA PRO A 437 12.69 6.67 -3.90
C PRO A 437 11.32 6.52 -4.57
N GLY A 438 10.89 7.52 -5.35
CA GLY A 438 9.72 7.47 -6.23
C GLY A 438 8.35 7.29 -5.56
N ALA A 439 8.26 7.23 -4.23
CA ALA A 439 7.00 7.25 -3.49
C ALA A 439 6.61 8.69 -3.16
N ARG A 440 5.34 9.05 -3.32
CA ARG A 440 4.81 10.35 -2.93
C ARG A 440 3.44 10.21 -2.27
N GLY A 441 3.09 11.17 -1.42
CA GLY A 441 1.71 11.32 -0.96
C GLY A 441 0.82 11.83 -2.08
N SER A 442 -0.44 11.39 -2.08
CA SER A 442 -1.47 11.86 -3.01
C SER A 442 -2.11 13.16 -2.54
N HIS A 443 -2.68 13.94 -3.46
CA HIS A 443 -3.64 15.02 -3.14
C HIS A 443 -4.90 14.50 -2.44
N ARG A 444 -5.20 13.20 -2.54
CA ARG A 444 -6.27 12.56 -1.78
C ARG A 444 -5.74 12.13 -0.40
N PRO A 445 -6.44 12.51 0.69
CA PRO A 445 -5.99 12.17 2.03
C PRO A 445 -5.92 10.65 2.20
N ASN A 446 -4.83 10.19 2.81
CA ASN A 446 -4.55 8.78 3.08
C ASN A 446 -4.34 7.91 1.82
N GLN A 447 -3.81 8.48 0.74
CA GLN A 447 -3.39 7.70 -0.41
C GLN A 447 -1.89 7.91 -0.68
N ILE A 448 -1.19 6.82 -1.03
CA ILE A 448 0.21 6.86 -1.45
C ILE A 448 0.29 6.47 -2.90
N VAL A 449 0.98 7.28 -3.68
CA VAL A 449 1.29 7.02 -5.08
C VAL A 449 2.74 6.59 -5.16
N HIS A 450 3.01 5.48 -5.85
CA HIS A 450 4.36 5.04 -6.15
C HIS A 450 4.54 4.88 -7.64
N VAL A 451 5.48 5.64 -8.20
CA VAL A 451 5.84 5.55 -9.63
C VAL A 451 6.93 4.51 -9.79
N LEU A 452 6.64 3.47 -10.56
CA LEU A 452 7.51 2.34 -10.83
C LEU A 452 8.41 2.65 -12.04
N GLY A 453 9.73 2.75 -11.81
CA GLY A 453 10.73 2.95 -12.87
C GLY A 453 11.49 4.29 -12.75
N ARG A 454 12.40 4.56 -13.70
CA ARG A 454 13.06 5.87 -13.81
C ARG A 454 12.07 6.90 -14.40
N PRO A 455 12.08 8.16 -13.93
CA PRO A 455 11.43 9.26 -14.64
C PRO A 455 11.90 9.27 -16.11
N GLY A 456 10.97 9.36 -17.07
CA GLY A 456 11.28 9.35 -18.51
C GLY A 456 11.13 8.01 -19.25
N GLY A 457 10.63 6.95 -18.61
CA GLY A 457 10.07 5.80 -19.34
C GLY A 457 8.74 6.18 -20.00
N PRO A 458 8.37 5.63 -21.18
CA PRO A 458 7.17 6.06 -21.89
C PRO A 458 5.89 5.73 -21.10
N CYS A 459 5.36 6.74 -20.43
CA CYS A 459 4.03 6.78 -19.81
C CYS A 459 2.95 7.29 -20.79
N GLY A 460 3.18 7.16 -22.10
CA GLY A 460 2.17 7.46 -23.11
C GLY A 460 1.06 6.40 -23.14
N ASP A 461 -0.13 6.77 -23.61
CA ASP A 461 -1.24 5.84 -23.79
C ASP A 461 -0.79 4.57 -24.57
N PRO A 462 -1.21 3.36 -24.15
CA PRO A 462 -0.91 2.14 -24.89
C PRO A 462 -1.55 2.15 -26.28
N GLY A 463 -0.76 2.51 -27.30
CA GLY A 463 -1.19 2.70 -28.69
C GLY A 463 -0.61 3.95 -29.36
N ASP A 464 0.01 4.85 -28.59
CA ASP A 464 0.50 6.16 -29.05
C ASP A 464 1.88 6.18 -29.73
N VAL A 465 2.30 5.07 -30.38
CA VAL A 465 3.55 5.02 -31.16
C VAL A 465 3.41 4.10 -32.39
N PRO A 466 3.70 4.53 -33.65
CA PRO A 466 3.56 5.86 -34.26
C PRO A 466 2.96 5.87 -35.69
N GLU A 467 2.32 6.98 -36.08
CA GLU A 467 2.79 7.77 -37.23
C GLU A 467 3.55 8.99 -36.64
N GLY A 468 4.67 9.36 -37.26
CA GLY A 468 5.43 10.56 -36.89
C GLY A 468 4.72 11.82 -37.38
N PRO A 469 5.23 13.02 -37.08
CA PRO A 469 4.70 14.22 -37.75
C PRO A 469 4.85 14.08 -39.26
N ASP A 470 3.82 14.51 -40.00
CA ASP A 470 3.85 14.58 -41.47
C ASP A 470 5.02 15.46 -41.96
N ASP A 471 5.35 16.51 -41.20
CA ASP A 471 6.53 17.35 -41.39
C ASP A 471 7.51 17.21 -40.21
N PRO A 472 8.59 16.42 -40.37
CA PRO A 472 9.60 16.26 -39.32
C PRO A 472 10.60 17.43 -39.25
N THR A 473 10.42 18.50 -40.04
CA THR A 473 11.31 19.66 -40.02
C THR A 473 11.12 20.43 -38.72
N GLU A 474 12.19 20.76 -38.01
CA GLU A 474 12.11 21.62 -36.81
C GLU A 474 11.48 22.99 -37.16
N ALA A 475 10.61 23.50 -36.31
CA ALA A 475 9.95 24.79 -36.43
C ALA A 475 10.78 25.92 -35.78
N GLY A 476 10.56 27.16 -36.24
CA GLY A 476 11.22 28.35 -35.71
C GLY A 476 12.40 28.87 -36.52
N ASP A 477 12.75 30.13 -36.28
CA ASP A 477 13.89 30.82 -36.88
C ASP A 477 14.71 31.52 -35.79
N PRO A 478 15.94 31.06 -35.49
CA PRO A 478 16.75 31.61 -34.41
C PRO A 478 17.16 33.08 -34.62
N ALA A 479 17.30 33.53 -35.87
CA ALA A 479 17.62 34.92 -36.15
C ALA A 479 16.40 35.82 -35.93
N GLU A 480 15.21 35.35 -36.30
CA GLU A 480 13.97 36.05 -36.02
C GLU A 480 13.65 36.07 -34.52
N ALA A 481 13.82 34.96 -33.80
CA ALA A 481 13.55 34.87 -32.36
C ALA A 481 14.35 35.91 -31.55
N ARG A 482 15.67 36.04 -31.80
CA ARG A 482 16.50 37.08 -31.15
C ARG A 482 16.00 38.50 -31.43
N ARG A 483 15.62 38.76 -32.69
CA ARG A 483 15.09 40.07 -33.08
C ARG A 483 13.76 40.35 -32.37
N LEU A 484 12.86 39.36 -32.33
CA LEU A 484 11.56 39.48 -31.68
C LEU A 484 11.69 39.66 -30.16
N LEU A 485 12.62 38.97 -29.50
CA LEU A 485 12.90 39.17 -28.07
C LEU A 485 13.32 40.62 -27.78
N HIS A 486 14.26 41.18 -28.55
CA HIS A 486 14.65 42.58 -28.39
C HIS A 486 13.50 43.56 -28.69
N ASP A 487 12.68 43.29 -29.72
CA ASP A 487 11.50 44.09 -30.01
C ASP A 487 10.47 44.01 -28.88
N TYR A 488 10.29 42.82 -28.29
CA TYR A 488 9.37 42.55 -27.20
C TYR A 488 9.75 43.33 -25.93
N LEU A 489 11.01 43.22 -25.49
CA LEU A 489 11.54 43.95 -24.33
C LEU A 489 11.40 45.47 -24.51
N ARG A 490 11.70 45.99 -25.71
CA ARG A 490 11.53 47.41 -26.01
C ARG A 490 10.08 47.86 -25.91
N LEU A 491 9.14 47.07 -26.45
CA LEU A 491 7.71 47.39 -26.39
C LEU A 491 7.14 47.27 -24.98
N ARG A 492 7.63 46.32 -24.17
CA ARG A 492 7.29 46.23 -22.74
C ARG A 492 7.80 47.44 -21.98
N ALA A 493 9.05 47.85 -22.20
CA ALA A 493 9.61 49.05 -21.58
C ALA A 493 8.82 50.31 -21.94
N ASP A 494 8.39 50.43 -23.21
CA ASP A 494 7.51 51.51 -23.66
C ASP A 494 6.13 51.47 -22.96
N ALA A 495 5.60 50.28 -22.63
CA ALA A 495 4.30 50.09 -22.00
C ALA A 495 4.31 50.27 -20.47
N LEU A 496 5.33 49.75 -19.79
CA LEU A 496 5.51 49.80 -18.33
C LEU A 496 6.18 51.09 -17.85
N GLY A 497 6.92 51.76 -18.74
CA GLY A 497 7.62 53.02 -18.45
C GLY A 497 9.03 52.85 -17.87
N ASP A 498 9.49 51.62 -17.64
CA ASP A 498 10.83 51.27 -17.14
C ASP A 498 11.48 50.16 -17.99
N GLU A 499 12.80 50.18 -18.11
CA GLU A 499 13.57 49.20 -18.89
C GLU A 499 13.85 47.93 -18.07
N GLU A 500 13.35 46.79 -18.54
CA GLU A 500 13.59 45.47 -17.94
C GLU A 500 15.04 45.03 -18.20
N THR A 501 15.74 44.59 -17.16
CA THR A 501 17.13 44.11 -17.26
C THR A 501 17.17 42.60 -17.10
N LEU A 502 17.70 41.89 -18.11
CA LEU A 502 17.83 40.43 -18.06
C LEU A 502 19.18 39.98 -17.48
N PRO A 503 19.23 38.79 -16.86
CA PRO A 503 20.47 38.13 -16.49
C PRO A 503 21.42 37.95 -17.69
N ALA A 504 22.73 38.07 -17.45
CA ALA A 504 23.72 37.80 -18.48
C ALA A 504 23.72 36.30 -18.85
N SER A 505 23.94 35.99 -20.13
CA SER A 505 24.02 34.60 -20.61
C SER A 505 25.06 33.77 -19.83
N ASP A 506 24.73 32.53 -19.49
CA ASP A 506 25.65 31.59 -18.85
C ASP A 506 26.87 31.30 -19.76
N PRO A 507 28.11 31.54 -19.30
CA PRO A 507 29.32 31.24 -20.07
C PRO A 507 29.51 29.74 -20.38
N GLU A 508 28.97 28.84 -19.56
CA GLU A 508 29.11 27.37 -19.70
C GLU A 508 27.96 26.72 -20.48
N ARG A 509 26.97 27.51 -20.92
CA ARG A 509 25.75 27.02 -21.60
C ARG A 509 26.01 26.06 -22.77
N ALA A 510 27.06 26.30 -23.55
CA ALA A 510 27.36 25.47 -24.72
C ALA A 510 27.76 24.03 -24.32
N ASP A 511 28.54 23.90 -23.25
CA ASP A 511 28.96 22.59 -22.72
C ASP A 511 27.79 21.90 -22.03
N ARG A 512 26.95 22.64 -21.29
CA ARG A 512 25.72 22.13 -20.67
C ARG A 512 24.72 21.61 -21.71
N PHE A 513 24.43 22.37 -22.77
CA PHE A 513 23.57 21.92 -23.86
C PHE A 513 24.12 20.68 -24.57
N ALA A 514 25.44 20.59 -24.76
CA ALA A 514 26.08 19.41 -25.32
C ALA A 514 26.02 18.21 -24.38
N SER A 515 26.02 18.42 -23.06
CA SER A 515 25.81 17.39 -22.05
C SER A 515 24.39 16.85 -22.09
N LEU A 516 23.40 17.76 -22.02
CA LEU A 516 21.97 17.43 -22.09
C LEU A 516 21.63 16.64 -23.36
N ALA A 517 22.13 17.07 -24.52
CA ALA A 517 21.89 16.36 -25.78
C ALA A 517 22.46 14.93 -25.79
N ARG A 518 23.57 14.70 -25.09
CA ARG A 518 24.21 13.37 -24.99
C ARG A 518 23.47 12.46 -24.01
N GLU A 519 22.96 13.02 -22.93
CA GLU A 519 22.29 12.29 -21.86
C GLU A 519 20.83 11.96 -22.20
N TYR A 520 20.10 12.92 -22.77
CA TYR A 520 18.66 12.81 -23.08
C TYR A 520 18.37 12.51 -24.56
N GLY A 521 19.42 12.38 -25.37
CA GLY A 521 19.32 11.99 -26.79
C GLY A 521 18.64 13.03 -27.69
N THR A 522 18.34 14.21 -27.17
CA THR A 522 17.55 15.25 -27.85
C THR A 522 18.21 16.61 -27.67
N ALA A 523 18.46 17.34 -28.76
CA ALA A 523 19.05 18.68 -28.71
C ALA A 523 17.97 19.75 -28.54
N LEU A 524 18.30 20.85 -27.83
CA LEU A 524 17.40 22.01 -27.74
C LEU A 524 17.14 22.61 -29.14
N PRO A 525 15.90 23.01 -29.44
CA PRO A 525 15.56 23.70 -30.69
C PRO A 525 16.42 24.94 -30.91
N ALA A 526 16.69 25.24 -32.18
CA ALA A 526 17.59 26.32 -32.54
C ALA A 526 17.09 27.69 -32.07
N ASP A 527 15.78 27.95 -32.14
CA ASP A 527 15.20 29.22 -31.74
C ASP A 527 15.18 29.41 -30.22
N LEU A 528 14.86 28.38 -29.43
CA LEU A 528 15.01 28.41 -27.96
C LEU A 528 16.47 28.66 -27.54
N ARG A 529 17.43 27.97 -28.18
CA ARG A 529 18.86 28.17 -27.90
C ARG A 529 19.31 29.61 -28.17
N ALA A 530 18.70 30.26 -29.16
CA ALA A 530 18.98 31.63 -29.52
C ALA A 530 18.49 32.64 -28.46
N LEU A 531 17.46 32.32 -27.67
CA LEU A 531 17.09 33.11 -26.49
C LEU A 531 18.19 33.05 -25.44
N TYR A 532 18.71 31.85 -25.14
CA TYR A 532 19.80 31.64 -24.18
C TYR A 532 21.15 32.26 -24.59
N GLU A 533 21.31 32.67 -25.84
CA GLU A 533 22.44 33.49 -26.29
C GLU A 533 22.31 34.95 -25.87
N VAL A 534 21.08 35.43 -25.64
CA VAL A 534 20.77 36.81 -25.24
C VAL A 534 20.81 36.96 -23.71
N ALA A 535 20.22 36.04 -22.98
CA ALA A 535 20.13 36.07 -21.52
C ALA A 535 20.05 34.66 -20.92
N ASP A 536 20.36 34.52 -19.62
CA ASP A 536 20.21 33.26 -18.89
C ASP A 536 18.90 33.26 -18.08
N GLY A 537 17.79 33.00 -18.77
CA GLY A 537 16.46 33.18 -18.19
C GLY A 537 16.03 34.64 -18.14
N ASP A 538 14.89 34.90 -17.50
CA ASP A 538 14.36 36.26 -17.33
C ASP A 538 14.56 36.87 -15.94
N GLY A 539 15.03 36.08 -14.96
CA GLY A 539 15.25 36.55 -13.59
C GLY A 539 13.95 36.79 -12.84
N ASP A 540 13.00 35.85 -12.97
CA ASP A 540 11.71 35.81 -12.29
C ASP A 540 10.77 36.94 -12.73
N LEU A 541 10.94 37.43 -13.97
CA LEU A 541 10.13 38.51 -14.55
C LEU A 541 8.83 38.02 -15.19
N GLY A 542 8.65 36.70 -15.35
CA GLY A 542 7.46 36.12 -15.98
C GLY A 542 7.22 36.64 -17.40
N LEU A 543 8.27 36.77 -18.20
CA LEU A 543 8.22 37.46 -19.49
C LEU A 543 7.29 36.80 -20.51
N LEU A 544 7.02 35.51 -20.38
CA LEU A 544 6.25 34.72 -21.35
C LEU A 544 4.81 34.57 -20.87
N ASP A 545 4.07 35.67 -20.81
CA ASP A 545 2.68 35.74 -20.33
C ASP A 545 2.52 35.22 -18.88
N GLY A 546 3.40 35.66 -17.99
CA GLY A 546 3.41 35.24 -16.58
C GLY A 546 4.14 33.92 -16.33
N PHE A 547 4.75 33.32 -17.36
CA PHE A 547 5.70 32.21 -17.21
C PHE A 547 7.13 32.75 -17.10
N GLU A 548 7.80 32.38 -16.02
CA GLU A 548 9.19 32.68 -15.70
C GLU A 548 10.12 31.80 -16.54
N TRP A 549 10.96 32.43 -17.34
CA TRP A 549 11.89 31.73 -18.23
C TRP A 549 13.10 31.23 -17.46
N PHE A 550 13.33 29.92 -17.50
CA PHE A 550 14.39 29.24 -16.77
C PHE A 550 15.80 29.69 -17.13
N THR A 551 16.68 29.68 -16.13
CA THR A 551 18.13 29.61 -16.34
C THR A 551 18.54 28.28 -16.97
N VAL A 552 19.73 28.20 -17.56
CA VAL A 552 20.28 26.95 -18.10
C VAL A 552 20.44 25.88 -17.01
N SER A 553 20.76 26.28 -15.77
CA SER A 553 20.85 25.35 -14.65
C SER A 553 19.48 24.79 -14.27
N ALA A 554 18.46 25.66 -14.15
CA ALA A 554 17.10 25.22 -13.83
C ALA A 554 16.52 24.31 -14.93
N LEU A 555 16.81 24.61 -16.20
CA LEU A 555 16.49 23.75 -17.34
C LEU A 555 17.13 22.36 -17.21
N GLU A 556 18.43 22.30 -16.89
CA GLU A 556 19.16 21.05 -16.67
C GLU A 556 18.55 20.26 -15.53
N ASP A 557 18.26 20.89 -14.39
CA ASP A 557 17.66 20.24 -13.23
C ASP A 557 16.27 19.68 -13.52
N HIS A 558 15.43 20.40 -14.30
CA HIS A 558 14.09 19.93 -14.67
C HIS A 558 14.10 18.79 -15.71
N LEU A 559 15.14 18.72 -16.54
CA LEU A 559 15.33 17.63 -17.49
C LEU A 559 15.93 16.39 -16.80
N VAL A 560 16.85 16.61 -15.86
CA VAL A 560 17.48 15.54 -15.08
C VAL A 560 16.54 14.95 -14.06
N ASN A 561 15.85 15.83 -13.33
CA ASN A 561 14.94 15.47 -12.27
C ASN A 561 13.51 15.77 -12.74
N ARG A 562 12.91 14.85 -13.52
CA ARG A 562 11.50 14.95 -13.97
C ARG A 562 10.49 14.66 -12.84
N TRP A 563 10.76 15.09 -11.62
CA TRP A 563 9.95 14.82 -10.44
C TRP A 563 8.55 15.44 -10.53
N TRP A 564 8.43 16.55 -11.27
CA TRP A 564 7.18 17.25 -11.57
C TRP A 564 6.18 16.40 -12.38
N THR A 565 6.65 15.36 -13.07
CA THR A 565 5.77 14.47 -13.84
C THR A 565 4.86 13.62 -12.94
N VAL A 566 5.24 13.38 -11.69
CA VAL A 566 4.46 12.52 -10.76
C VAL A 566 3.08 13.12 -10.48
N ASP A 567 3.03 14.42 -10.22
CA ASP A 567 1.78 15.14 -9.94
C ASP A 567 0.90 15.18 -11.19
N ILE A 568 1.51 15.30 -12.38
CA ILE A 568 0.81 15.17 -13.67
C ILE A 568 0.28 13.74 -13.83
N HIS A 569 1.04 12.70 -13.47
CA HIS A 569 0.63 11.30 -13.55
C HIS A 569 -0.51 10.95 -12.58
N GLU A 570 -0.54 11.56 -11.40
CA GLU A 570 -1.64 11.41 -10.45
C GLU A 570 -2.92 12.07 -10.96
N ASN A 571 -2.84 13.30 -11.48
CA ASN A 571 -4.02 14.03 -11.95
C ASN A 571 -4.52 13.53 -13.33
N ALA A 572 -3.63 13.02 -14.18
CA ALA A 572 -3.94 12.30 -15.43
C ALA A 572 -4.91 11.13 -15.25
N TRP A 573 -4.84 10.47 -14.10
CA TRP A 573 -5.72 9.37 -13.72
C TRP A 573 -7.09 9.86 -13.23
N ILE A 574 -7.15 11.04 -12.62
CA ILE A 574 -8.33 11.57 -11.91
C ILE A 574 -9.21 12.42 -12.83
N ASP A 575 -8.63 13.25 -13.69
CA ASP A 575 -9.36 14.24 -14.48
C ASP A 575 -9.39 13.88 -15.97
N GLY A 576 -10.52 13.34 -16.41
CA GLY A 576 -10.77 12.94 -17.80
C GLY A 576 -11.13 14.09 -18.76
N ALA A 577 -10.93 15.36 -18.38
CA ALA A 577 -11.39 16.51 -19.15
C ALA A 577 -10.41 16.87 -20.29
N VAL A 578 -10.77 16.55 -21.53
CA VAL A 578 -10.03 17.05 -22.72
C VAL A 578 -10.44 18.49 -23.00
N SER A 579 -9.52 19.44 -22.81
CA SER A 579 -9.54 20.73 -23.50
C SER A 579 -8.76 20.59 -24.81
N GLY A 580 -9.44 20.79 -25.93
CA GLY A 580 -8.89 20.65 -27.28
C GLY A 580 -8.49 21.99 -27.88
N SER A 581 -7.57 22.73 -27.25
CA SER A 581 -7.01 23.93 -27.86
C SER A 581 -5.90 23.56 -28.86
N GLY A 582 -5.99 24.11 -30.08
CA GLY A 582 -4.98 23.97 -31.15
C GLY A 582 -5.33 22.99 -32.28
N PRO A 583 -4.42 22.81 -33.27
CA PRO A 583 -4.68 21.98 -34.43
C PRO A 583 -4.91 20.52 -34.02
N HIS A 584 -5.96 19.90 -34.60
CA HIS A 584 -6.32 18.52 -34.30
C HIS A 584 -5.12 17.59 -34.50
N ALA A 585 -4.75 16.82 -33.47
CA ALA A 585 -3.61 15.90 -33.48
C ALA A 585 -2.25 16.57 -33.73
N ALA A 586 -2.04 17.81 -33.28
CA ALA A 586 -0.72 18.45 -33.24
C ALA A 586 0.15 17.97 -32.07
N VAL A 587 -0.44 17.86 -30.88
CA VAL A 587 0.26 17.42 -29.66
C VAL A 587 -0.12 15.99 -29.35
N ARG A 588 0.86 15.18 -28.94
CA ARG A 588 0.60 13.79 -28.52
C ARG A 588 -0.17 13.77 -27.20
N ARG A 589 -1.02 12.76 -27.03
CA ARG A 589 -1.79 12.57 -25.79
C ARG A 589 -0.91 11.84 -24.77
N SER A 590 0.03 12.60 -24.23
CA SER A 590 0.94 12.17 -23.18
C SER A 590 0.86 13.16 -22.02
N HIS A 591 1.28 12.70 -20.85
CA HIS A 591 1.48 13.53 -19.66
C HIS A 591 2.96 13.86 -19.47
N ASP A 592 3.82 13.02 -20.02
CA ASP A 592 5.26 13.17 -20.05
C ASP A 592 5.81 12.55 -21.34
N ARG A 593 6.84 13.17 -21.94
CA ARG A 593 7.69 12.57 -22.97
C ARG A 593 9.13 13.07 -22.86
N PRO A 594 10.13 12.21 -23.14
CA PRO A 594 11.52 12.64 -23.20
C PRO A 594 11.78 13.80 -24.17
N GLY A 595 11.00 13.88 -25.25
CA GLY A 595 11.07 14.96 -26.24
C GLY A 595 10.36 16.25 -25.82
N TRP A 596 9.72 16.30 -24.65
CA TRP A 596 9.07 17.49 -24.11
C TRP A 596 10.02 18.16 -23.14
N ILE A 597 10.51 19.33 -23.54
CA ILE A 597 11.55 20.09 -22.85
C ILE A 597 10.92 21.32 -22.19
N PRO A 598 10.62 21.30 -20.88
CA PRO A 598 10.16 22.47 -20.15
C PRO A 598 11.21 23.58 -20.20
N PHE A 599 10.81 24.82 -20.42
CA PHE A 599 11.73 25.97 -20.45
C PHE A 599 11.22 27.20 -19.71
N ALA A 600 9.95 27.21 -19.27
CA ALA A 600 9.41 28.26 -18.42
C ALA A 600 8.34 27.71 -17.47
N TYR A 601 8.14 28.38 -16.33
CA TYR A 601 7.24 27.95 -15.25
C TYR A 601 6.25 29.04 -14.85
N GLY A 602 5.02 28.65 -14.53
CA GLY A 602 3.96 29.56 -14.09
C GLY A 602 3.43 29.21 -12.69
N SER A 603 2.85 30.22 -12.03
CA SER A 603 2.33 30.17 -10.64
C SER A 603 1.24 29.13 -10.33
N SER A 604 0.77 28.37 -11.34
CA SER A 604 -0.23 27.32 -11.21
C SER A 604 0.33 25.90 -11.32
N LEU A 605 1.66 25.74 -11.22
CA LEU A 605 2.39 24.49 -11.48
C LEU A 605 2.26 24.03 -12.95
N ASP A 606 2.16 25.02 -13.84
CA ASP A 606 2.14 24.85 -15.29
C ASP A 606 3.52 25.21 -15.86
N TYR A 607 3.92 24.53 -16.92
CA TYR A 607 5.17 24.74 -17.65
C TYR A 607 4.88 25.02 -19.11
N LEU A 608 5.63 25.93 -19.71
CA LEU A 608 5.82 25.95 -21.16
C LEU A 608 6.93 24.97 -21.50
N ALA A 609 6.67 24.08 -22.45
CA ALA A 609 7.62 23.12 -22.95
C ALA A 609 7.72 23.19 -24.46
N VAL A 610 8.89 22.88 -25.01
CA VAL A 610 9.04 22.62 -26.44
C VAL A 610 8.82 21.14 -26.71
N ASP A 611 7.96 20.84 -27.68
CA ASP A 611 7.62 19.49 -28.13
C ASP A 611 8.46 19.08 -29.34
N LEU A 612 9.40 18.17 -29.12
CA LEU A 612 10.24 17.55 -30.15
C LEU A 612 9.72 16.17 -30.60
N ASP A 613 8.60 15.72 -30.03
CA ASP A 613 7.93 14.47 -30.39
C ASP A 613 6.41 14.71 -30.59
N PRO A 614 6.04 15.55 -31.59
CA PRO A 614 4.65 15.90 -31.87
C PRO A 614 3.87 14.74 -32.49
N ALA A 615 2.54 14.91 -32.54
CA ALA A 615 1.63 14.01 -33.26
C ALA A 615 1.63 14.30 -34.78
N GLU A 616 0.84 13.53 -35.55
CA GLU A 616 0.79 13.54 -37.03
C GLU A 616 0.72 14.95 -37.64
N ASN A 617 -0.12 15.84 -37.09
CA ASN A 617 -0.31 17.20 -37.62
C ASN A 617 0.55 18.26 -36.91
N GLY A 618 1.42 17.84 -35.99
CA GLY A 618 2.30 18.76 -35.27
C GLY A 618 3.67 18.85 -35.92
N ARG A 619 4.52 19.72 -35.36
CA ARG A 619 5.85 19.96 -35.90
C ARG A 619 6.90 20.02 -34.78
N PRO A 620 8.05 19.33 -34.90
CA PRO A 620 9.06 19.36 -33.86
C PRO A 620 9.50 20.81 -33.60
N GLY A 621 9.55 21.24 -32.35
CA GLY A 621 9.86 22.62 -31.99
C GLY A 621 8.63 23.48 -31.65
N GLN A 622 7.41 22.94 -31.79
CA GLN A 622 6.19 23.61 -31.33
C GLN A 622 6.19 23.80 -29.80
N VAL A 623 5.53 24.86 -29.32
CA VAL A 623 5.40 25.13 -27.89
C VAL A 623 4.09 24.52 -27.40
N ILE A 624 4.18 23.80 -26.29
CA ILE A 624 3.07 23.20 -25.58
C ILE A 624 3.04 23.67 -24.13
N ARG A 625 1.89 23.55 -23.49
CA ARG A 625 1.71 23.79 -22.06
C ARG A 625 1.40 22.47 -21.36
N ILE A 626 2.14 22.16 -20.30
CA ILE A 626 2.01 20.92 -19.49
C ILE A 626 1.96 21.32 -18.01
N GLY A 627 1.33 20.55 -17.12
CA GLY A 627 1.25 20.98 -15.73
C GLY A 627 0.34 20.13 -14.87
N THR A 628 0.42 20.30 -13.56
CA THR A 628 -0.27 19.43 -12.58
C THR A 628 -1.77 19.64 -12.57
N ARG A 629 -2.24 20.86 -12.87
CA ARG A 629 -3.68 21.18 -13.00
C ARG A 629 -4.22 20.90 -14.39
N ARG A 630 -3.39 20.40 -15.31
CA ARG A 630 -3.79 20.12 -16.69
C ARG A 630 -3.77 18.62 -16.94
N PRO A 631 -4.94 18.03 -17.26
CA PRO A 631 -5.01 16.61 -17.54
C PRO A 631 -4.36 16.23 -18.88
N TYR A 632 -3.91 17.18 -19.73
CA TYR A 632 -3.22 16.90 -20.99
C TYR A 632 -2.26 18.04 -21.38
N ALA A 633 -1.29 17.73 -22.24
CA ALA A 633 -0.50 18.76 -22.92
C ALA A 633 -1.33 19.53 -23.95
N GLU A 634 -1.28 20.86 -23.86
CA GLU A 634 -2.02 21.77 -24.72
C GLU A 634 -1.10 22.40 -25.75
N TYR A 635 -1.60 22.62 -26.97
CA TYR A 635 -0.85 23.34 -28.00
C TYR A 635 -0.87 24.85 -27.70
N VAL A 636 0.30 25.50 -27.77
CA VAL A 636 0.43 26.95 -27.54
C VAL A 636 0.80 27.69 -28.82
N ALA A 637 1.86 27.27 -29.52
CA ALA A 637 2.36 27.97 -30.71
C ALA A 637 3.21 27.07 -31.62
N ASP A 638 3.35 27.43 -32.90
CA ASP A 638 4.12 26.62 -33.86
C ASP A 638 5.62 26.54 -33.53
N SER A 639 6.14 27.52 -32.78
CA SER A 639 7.50 27.53 -32.22
C SER A 639 7.68 28.67 -31.22
N VAL A 640 8.83 28.72 -30.53
CA VAL A 640 9.22 29.85 -29.65
C VAL A 640 9.24 31.17 -30.43
N THR A 641 9.72 31.14 -31.67
CA THR A 641 9.68 32.27 -32.60
C THR A 641 8.26 32.78 -32.83
N SER A 642 7.29 31.88 -33.06
CA SER A 642 5.89 32.25 -33.27
C SER A 642 5.21 32.75 -32.00
N LEU A 643 5.54 32.19 -30.84
CA LEU A 643 5.10 32.68 -29.53
C LEU A 643 5.53 34.14 -29.33
N LEU A 644 6.81 34.45 -29.51
CA LEU A 644 7.34 35.81 -29.40
C LEU A 644 6.70 36.77 -30.42
N ARG A 645 6.41 36.29 -31.63
CA ARG A 645 5.72 37.08 -32.66
C ARG A 645 4.33 37.51 -32.17
N GLY A 646 3.58 36.59 -31.58
CA GLY A 646 2.28 36.87 -30.97
C GLY A 646 2.35 37.93 -29.88
N HIS A 647 3.34 37.82 -28.98
CA HIS A 647 3.57 38.81 -27.91
C HIS A 647 3.86 40.21 -28.46
N VAL A 648 4.78 40.31 -29.42
CA VAL A 648 5.12 41.58 -30.09
C VAL A 648 3.91 42.18 -30.80
N GLU A 649 3.10 41.36 -31.46
CA GLU A 649 1.89 41.82 -32.16
C GLU A 649 0.81 42.30 -31.19
N ALA A 650 0.56 41.57 -30.11
CA ALA A 650 -0.39 41.95 -29.07
C ALA A 650 -0.01 43.29 -28.42
N LEU A 651 1.27 43.50 -28.07
CA LEU A 651 1.75 44.77 -27.53
C LEU A 651 1.58 45.92 -28.54
N ARG A 652 1.92 45.71 -29.82
CA ARG A 652 1.73 46.71 -30.88
C ARG A 652 0.25 47.09 -31.08
N GLN A 653 -0.65 46.16 -30.82
CA GLN A 653 -2.10 46.36 -30.92
C GLN A 653 -2.74 46.87 -29.62
N GLY A 654 -1.98 47.00 -28.53
CA GLY A 654 -2.50 47.40 -27.23
C GLY A 654 -3.38 46.33 -26.55
N ARG A 655 -3.21 45.05 -26.91
CA ARG A 655 -3.95 43.92 -26.35
C ARG A 655 -3.23 43.38 -25.11
N PHE A 656 -3.22 44.16 -24.04
CA PHE A 656 -2.64 43.77 -22.76
C PHE A 656 -3.33 44.49 -21.59
N THR A 657 -3.18 43.93 -20.39
CA THR A 657 -3.59 44.57 -19.13
C THR A 657 -2.41 44.64 -18.17
N ASP A 658 -2.30 45.77 -17.47
CA ASP A 658 -1.34 45.94 -16.36
C ASP A 658 -2.03 45.56 -15.05
N GLU A 659 -1.52 44.53 -14.40
CA GLU A 659 -1.99 43.99 -13.13
C GLU A 659 -0.86 44.15 -12.09
N ASP A 660 -0.85 45.30 -11.40
CA ASP A 660 0.10 45.63 -10.33
C ASP A 660 1.59 45.48 -10.74
N GLY A 661 1.96 45.96 -11.94
CA GLY A 661 3.34 45.92 -12.45
C GLY A 661 3.66 44.67 -13.28
N TRP A 662 2.68 43.77 -13.46
CA TRP A 662 2.77 42.61 -14.32
C TRP A 662 1.91 42.81 -15.56
N LEU A 663 2.50 42.63 -16.74
CA LEU A 663 1.84 42.87 -18.00
C LEU A 663 1.28 41.55 -18.56
N ARG A 664 -0.04 41.37 -18.44
CA ARG A 664 -0.77 40.20 -18.98
C ARG A 664 -1.11 40.45 -20.45
N ILE A 665 -0.64 39.59 -21.35
CA ILE A 665 -0.70 39.84 -22.79
C ILE A 665 -1.80 38.98 -23.40
N ASP A 666 -2.78 39.61 -24.02
CA ASP A 666 -3.82 38.87 -24.73
C ASP A 666 -3.27 38.39 -26.07
N LEU A 667 -3.01 37.09 -26.21
CA LEU A 667 -2.56 36.48 -27.46
C LEU A 667 -3.71 36.12 -28.43
N GLY A 668 -4.96 36.47 -28.12
CA GLY A 668 -6.09 36.44 -29.07
C GLY A 668 -6.54 35.03 -29.46
N GLY A 669 -6.62 34.12 -28.50
CA GLY A 669 -7.04 32.73 -28.72
C GLY A 669 -5.91 31.72 -28.86
N MET A 670 -4.63 32.13 -28.88
CA MET A 670 -3.52 31.19 -28.64
C MET A 670 -3.52 30.81 -27.16
N GLY A 671 -4.09 29.65 -26.82
CA GLY A 671 -4.11 29.14 -25.44
C GLY A 671 -5.23 29.70 -24.54
N GLN A 672 -6.23 30.39 -25.09
CA GLN A 672 -7.46 30.63 -24.31
C GLN A 672 -8.21 29.31 -24.13
N GLU A 673 -8.62 29.04 -22.89
CA GLU A 673 -9.71 28.13 -22.58
C GLU A 673 -10.93 28.64 -23.34
N ASP A 674 -11.21 28.04 -24.49
CA ASP A 674 -12.57 28.04 -24.99
C ASP A 674 -13.38 27.37 -23.87
N ASP A 675 -14.14 28.20 -23.13
CA ASP A 675 -15.21 27.84 -22.18
C ASP A 675 -16.28 27.01 -22.93
N HIS A 676 -15.90 25.84 -23.46
CA HIS A 676 -16.84 24.85 -23.93
C HIS A 676 -17.44 24.21 -22.69
N ASP A 677 -18.54 24.82 -22.27
CA ASP A 677 -19.53 24.42 -21.28
C ASP A 677 -20.20 23.07 -21.68
N GLY A 678 -19.41 22.11 -22.13
CA GLY A 678 -19.81 20.75 -22.53
C GLY A 678 -20.01 19.82 -21.34
N ALA A 679 -20.22 20.38 -20.15
CA ALA A 679 -20.48 19.66 -18.92
C ALA A 679 -21.97 19.51 -18.68
N CYS A 680 -22.45 18.27 -18.67
CA CYS A 680 -23.83 17.92 -18.35
C CYS A 680 -23.91 17.45 -16.89
N HIS A 681 -24.68 18.17 -16.06
CA HIS A 681 -24.91 17.82 -14.66
C HIS A 681 -26.37 17.47 -14.42
N VAL A 682 -26.64 16.24 -14.00
CA VAL A 682 -28.00 15.72 -13.83
C VAL A 682 -28.23 15.22 -12.42
N ARG A 683 -29.38 15.59 -11.82
CA ARG A 683 -29.86 15.07 -10.54
C ARG A 683 -31.24 14.47 -10.70
N GLY A 684 -31.34 13.14 -10.71
CA GLY A 684 -32.57 12.40 -10.94
C GLY A 684 -32.54 11.62 -12.25
N THR A 685 -33.47 11.91 -13.16
CA THR A 685 -33.55 11.28 -14.49
C THR A 685 -32.72 12.03 -15.51
N LEU A 686 -32.15 11.31 -16.48
CA LEU A 686 -31.42 11.87 -17.61
C LEU A 686 -32.32 11.77 -18.85
N ASP A 687 -32.75 12.92 -19.38
CA ASP A 687 -33.62 13.00 -20.55
C ASP A 687 -32.85 13.49 -21.80
N ASP A 688 -33.41 13.26 -22.99
CA ASP A 688 -32.82 13.69 -24.28
C ASP A 688 -32.55 15.21 -24.38
N ALA A 689 -33.22 16.01 -23.56
CA ALA A 689 -33.05 17.47 -23.53
C ALA A 689 -31.84 17.93 -22.69
N ASP A 690 -31.32 17.06 -21.83
CA ASP A 690 -30.23 17.40 -20.91
C ASP A 690 -28.85 17.20 -21.55
N ILE A 691 -28.77 16.39 -22.61
CA ILE A 691 -27.53 15.98 -23.24
C ILE A 691 -27.60 16.11 -24.77
N ASP A 692 -26.54 16.66 -25.37
CA ASP A 692 -26.51 17.02 -26.79
C ASP A 692 -25.18 16.67 -27.47
N GLU A 693 -25.06 17.05 -28.75
CA GLU A 693 -23.89 16.73 -29.58
C GLU A 693 -22.58 17.41 -29.14
N HIS A 694 -22.67 18.45 -28.30
CA HIS A 694 -21.53 19.19 -27.77
C HIS A 694 -21.08 18.68 -26.39
N THR A 695 -21.84 17.78 -25.76
CA THR A 695 -21.54 17.29 -24.42
C THR A 695 -20.27 16.44 -24.41
N LEU A 696 -19.33 16.80 -23.54
CA LEU A 696 -18.02 16.16 -23.35
C LEU A 696 -17.93 15.41 -22.02
N THR A 697 -18.61 15.91 -20.98
CA THR A 697 -18.62 15.30 -19.64
C THR A 697 -20.05 15.16 -19.13
N LEU A 698 -20.31 14.06 -18.42
CA LEU A 698 -21.58 13.80 -17.75
C LEU A 698 -21.32 13.50 -16.27
N ASP A 699 -21.97 14.22 -15.37
CA ASP A 699 -22.05 13.89 -13.94
C ASP A 699 -23.53 13.73 -13.56
N ALA A 700 -23.93 12.48 -13.37
CA ALA A 700 -25.31 12.12 -13.09
C ALA A 700 -25.44 11.49 -11.70
N THR A 701 -26.30 12.07 -10.86
CA THR A 701 -26.64 11.56 -9.54
C THR A 701 -28.11 11.18 -9.45
N ALA A 702 -28.42 9.94 -9.06
CA ALA A 702 -29.79 9.46 -8.88
C ALA A 702 -29.94 8.60 -7.62
N ASN A 703 -31.08 8.69 -6.93
CA ASN A 703 -31.33 7.86 -5.74
C ASN A 703 -31.70 6.39 -6.06
N GLY A 704 -32.00 6.10 -7.33
CA GLY A 704 -32.47 4.80 -7.83
C GLY A 704 -31.82 4.47 -9.17
N ASP A 705 -32.53 3.73 -10.02
CA ASP A 705 -32.00 3.33 -11.32
C ASP A 705 -31.94 4.52 -12.30
N LEU A 706 -30.86 4.59 -13.08
CA LEU A 706 -30.63 5.64 -14.08
C LEU A 706 -30.69 5.05 -15.49
N ASP A 707 -31.54 5.61 -16.34
CA ASP A 707 -31.59 5.29 -17.77
C ASP A 707 -30.53 6.11 -18.52
N LEU A 708 -29.65 5.43 -19.25
CA LEU A 708 -28.56 6.04 -20.00
C LEU A 708 -28.86 6.13 -21.51
N ALA A 709 -30.09 5.85 -21.96
CA ALA A 709 -30.43 5.87 -23.38
C ALA A 709 -30.09 7.21 -24.07
N ALA A 710 -30.33 8.33 -23.40
CA ALA A 710 -30.06 9.69 -23.91
C ALA A 710 -28.58 9.95 -24.17
N VAL A 711 -27.66 9.19 -23.55
CA VAL A 711 -26.21 9.32 -23.76
C VAL A 711 -25.82 9.20 -25.23
N ARG A 712 -26.60 8.47 -26.04
CA ARG A 712 -26.39 8.33 -27.49
C ARG A 712 -26.47 9.66 -28.25
N ASN A 713 -27.07 10.70 -27.68
CA ASN A 713 -27.12 12.04 -28.27
C ASN A 713 -25.80 12.81 -28.12
N ALA A 714 -24.84 12.30 -27.34
CA ALA A 714 -23.51 12.87 -27.15
C ALA A 714 -22.40 12.02 -27.78
N PRO A 715 -22.21 12.04 -29.11
CA PRO A 715 -21.14 11.33 -29.79
C PRO A 715 -19.73 11.82 -29.43
N LEU A 716 -19.61 12.97 -28.74
CA LEU A 716 -18.34 13.50 -28.25
C LEU A 716 -18.06 13.14 -26.79
N LEU A 717 -18.97 12.47 -26.08
CA LEU A 717 -18.83 12.17 -24.66
C LEU A 717 -17.53 11.42 -24.35
N ARG A 718 -16.72 11.97 -23.43
CA ARG A 718 -15.41 11.43 -23.04
C ARG A 718 -15.38 10.93 -21.61
N GLN A 719 -16.14 11.57 -20.73
CA GLN A 719 -16.17 11.24 -19.31
C GLN A 719 -17.60 11.09 -18.82
N ALA A 720 -17.84 10.07 -18.00
CA ALA A 720 -19.09 9.90 -17.29
C ALA A 720 -18.82 9.55 -15.82
N ARG A 721 -19.42 10.30 -14.90
CA ARG A 721 -19.52 9.99 -13.47
C ARG A 721 -20.96 9.66 -13.16
N LEU A 722 -21.21 8.46 -12.63
CA LEU A 722 -22.53 7.94 -12.33
C LEU A 722 -22.61 7.56 -10.84
N LEU A 723 -23.36 8.34 -10.07
CA LEU A 723 -23.70 8.06 -8.68
C LEU A 723 -25.16 7.66 -8.60
N CYS A 724 -25.47 6.37 -8.71
CA CYS A 724 -26.85 5.90 -8.70
C CYS A 724 -27.07 4.49 -8.12
N GLY A 725 -28.31 4.03 -8.09
CA GLY A 725 -28.65 2.68 -7.60
C GLY A 725 -28.12 1.60 -8.54
N SER A 726 -28.59 1.62 -9.78
CA SER A 726 -28.12 0.77 -10.88
C SER A 726 -28.29 1.49 -12.23
N ALA A 727 -27.57 1.06 -13.25
CA ALA A 727 -27.71 1.58 -14.61
C ALA A 727 -27.38 0.49 -15.64
N ASP A 728 -28.10 0.46 -16.76
CA ASP A 728 -27.69 -0.31 -17.93
C ASP A 728 -26.57 0.44 -18.65
N LEU A 729 -25.37 -0.13 -18.66
CA LEU A 729 -24.18 0.50 -19.24
C LEU A 729 -24.09 0.31 -20.76
N ALA A 730 -24.99 -0.46 -21.37
CA ALA A 730 -24.95 -0.73 -22.82
C ALA A 730 -24.89 0.54 -23.71
N PRO A 731 -25.63 1.64 -23.41
CA PRO A 731 -25.55 2.88 -24.20
C PRO A 731 -24.15 3.51 -24.24
N LEU A 732 -23.29 3.22 -23.26
CA LEU A 732 -21.93 3.77 -23.21
C LEU A 732 -21.04 3.21 -24.33
N ASN A 733 -21.33 2.02 -24.87
CA ASN A 733 -20.54 1.47 -25.99
C ASN A 733 -20.71 2.24 -27.30
N ASP A 734 -21.82 2.97 -27.44
CA ASP A 734 -22.13 3.72 -28.65
C ASP A 734 -21.49 5.11 -28.66
N VAL A 735 -20.88 5.50 -27.54
CA VAL A 735 -20.18 6.77 -27.37
C VAL A 735 -18.72 6.53 -26.99
N PRO A 736 -17.82 7.45 -27.32
CA PRO A 736 -16.39 7.21 -27.16
C PRO A 736 -15.89 7.61 -25.77
N VAL A 737 -16.59 7.11 -24.73
CA VAL A 737 -16.24 7.31 -23.31
C VAL A 737 -14.89 6.66 -23.04
N ARG A 738 -14.04 7.38 -22.29
CA ARG A 738 -12.67 7.00 -21.96
C ARG A 738 -12.47 6.87 -20.45
N THR A 739 -13.10 7.76 -19.70
CA THR A 739 -13.05 7.81 -18.24
C THR A 739 -14.43 7.53 -17.69
N LEU A 740 -14.54 6.50 -16.86
CA LEU A 740 -15.79 6.10 -16.26
C LEU A 740 -15.63 5.99 -14.74
N ASP A 741 -16.43 6.77 -14.00
CA ASP A 741 -16.47 6.76 -12.54
C ASP A 741 -17.85 6.25 -12.09
N LEU A 742 -17.87 5.09 -11.43
CA LEU A 742 -19.09 4.37 -11.07
C LEU A 742 -19.19 4.21 -9.56
N ASP A 743 -20.19 4.84 -8.97
CA ASP A 743 -20.64 4.60 -7.59
C ASP A 743 -22.06 4.04 -7.65
N LEU A 744 -22.15 2.71 -7.80
CA LEU A 744 -23.39 1.98 -8.04
C LEU A 744 -23.60 0.89 -6.98
N ARG A 745 -24.86 0.64 -6.57
CA ARG A 745 -25.18 -0.48 -5.67
C ARG A 745 -25.12 -1.83 -6.36
N ALA A 746 -25.49 -1.89 -7.65
CA ALA A 746 -25.41 -3.08 -8.48
C ALA A 746 -24.67 -2.77 -9.79
N LEU A 747 -23.66 -3.58 -10.11
CA LEU A 747 -22.79 -3.41 -11.28
C LEU A 747 -22.78 -4.69 -12.12
N ASP A 748 -23.04 -4.53 -13.42
CA ASP A 748 -22.80 -5.54 -14.45
C ASP A 748 -21.90 -4.94 -15.53
N PHE A 749 -20.71 -5.52 -15.73
CA PHE A 749 -19.75 -5.07 -16.73
C PHE A 749 -19.89 -5.82 -18.06
N SER A 750 -20.79 -6.80 -18.17
CA SER A 750 -21.05 -7.51 -19.42
C SER A 750 -21.28 -6.57 -20.61
N PRO A 751 -22.00 -5.44 -20.46
CA PRO A 751 -22.15 -4.48 -21.53
C PRO A 751 -20.81 -3.86 -21.95
N LEU A 752 -19.86 -3.60 -21.05
CA LEU A 752 -18.58 -2.97 -21.38
C LEU A 752 -17.56 -3.93 -22.02
N ALA A 753 -17.91 -5.20 -22.24
CA ALA A 753 -17.06 -6.14 -22.95
C ALA A 753 -16.76 -5.63 -24.38
N GLY A 754 -15.48 -5.53 -24.73
CA GLY A 754 -15.04 -5.07 -26.04
C GLY A 754 -15.12 -3.55 -26.25
N HIS A 755 -15.38 -2.76 -25.21
CA HIS A 755 -15.50 -1.30 -25.33
C HIS A 755 -14.26 -0.69 -25.99
N ALA A 756 -14.46 0.09 -27.05
CA ALA A 756 -13.40 0.49 -27.98
C ALA A 756 -12.43 1.55 -27.43
N THR A 757 -12.93 2.44 -26.57
CA THR A 757 -12.20 3.64 -26.12
C THR A 757 -11.99 3.74 -24.60
N LEU A 758 -12.54 2.82 -23.81
CA LEU A 758 -12.48 2.90 -22.35
C LEU A 758 -11.05 2.68 -21.88
N ARG A 759 -10.54 3.59 -21.05
CA ARG A 759 -9.14 3.65 -20.61
C ARG A 759 -9.00 3.57 -19.10
N THR A 760 -9.81 4.35 -18.39
CA THR A 760 -9.79 4.41 -16.93
C THR A 760 -11.18 4.11 -16.39
N LEU A 761 -11.20 3.32 -15.32
CA LEU A 761 -12.42 2.95 -14.63
C LEU A 761 -12.20 3.04 -13.12
N THR A 762 -12.98 3.90 -12.47
CA THR A 762 -13.03 4.05 -11.01
C THR A 762 -14.28 3.38 -10.49
N LEU A 763 -14.13 2.46 -9.53
CA LEU A 763 -15.23 1.66 -9.01
C LEU A 763 -15.43 1.86 -7.51
N LYS A 764 -16.65 2.22 -7.15
CA LYS A 764 -17.17 2.14 -5.79
C LYS A 764 -18.40 1.26 -5.76
N ALA A 765 -18.28 0.14 -5.05
CA ALA A 765 -19.31 -0.88 -5.03
C ALA A 765 -19.39 -1.54 -3.64
N PRO A 766 -20.58 -1.66 -3.04
CA PRO A 766 -20.75 -2.33 -1.75
C PRO A 766 -20.66 -3.87 -1.84
N HIS A 767 -20.57 -4.42 -3.06
CA HIS A 767 -20.62 -5.87 -3.33
C HIS A 767 -19.46 -6.29 -4.22
N ALA A 768 -19.16 -7.59 -4.21
CA ALA A 768 -18.07 -8.15 -5.00
C ALA A 768 -18.39 -8.14 -6.50
N VAL A 769 -17.56 -7.46 -7.29
CA VAL A 769 -17.71 -7.29 -8.75
C VAL A 769 -16.89 -8.31 -9.54
N ASP A 770 -17.38 -8.67 -10.72
CA ASP A 770 -16.70 -9.57 -11.67
C ASP A 770 -16.05 -8.75 -12.79
N LEU A 771 -14.73 -8.67 -12.81
CA LEU A 771 -13.97 -7.89 -13.80
C LEU A 771 -13.73 -8.65 -15.12
N THR A 772 -14.12 -9.93 -15.23
CA THR A 772 -13.87 -10.76 -16.41
C THR A 772 -14.30 -10.12 -17.73
N PRO A 773 -15.47 -9.44 -17.84
CA PRO A 773 -15.88 -8.77 -19.08
C PRO A 773 -14.86 -7.72 -19.57
N LEU A 774 -14.17 -7.05 -18.65
CA LEU A 774 -13.21 -5.98 -18.95
C LEU A 774 -11.90 -6.48 -19.58
N LEU A 775 -11.62 -7.79 -19.53
CA LEU A 775 -10.46 -8.39 -20.23
C LEU A 775 -10.45 -8.11 -21.74
N THR A 776 -11.63 -7.84 -22.31
CA THR A 776 -11.81 -7.56 -23.74
C THR A 776 -11.81 -6.06 -24.06
N ALA A 777 -11.83 -5.17 -23.07
CA ALA A 777 -11.74 -3.73 -23.25
C ALA A 777 -10.28 -3.35 -23.60
N GLY A 778 -9.95 -3.38 -24.88
CA GLY A 778 -8.56 -3.38 -25.37
C GLY A 778 -7.74 -2.12 -25.07
N GLN A 779 -8.36 -1.02 -24.63
CA GLN A 779 -7.67 0.22 -24.28
C GLN A 779 -7.58 0.47 -22.77
N LEU A 780 -8.17 -0.40 -21.94
CA LEU A 780 -8.19 -0.25 -20.49
C LEU A 780 -6.76 -0.33 -19.94
N ASN A 781 -6.32 0.76 -19.31
CA ASN A 781 -4.96 0.94 -18.82
C ASN A 781 -4.92 1.49 -17.39
N GLY A 782 -6.07 1.83 -16.81
CA GLY A 782 -6.19 2.25 -15.42
C GLY A 782 -7.42 1.72 -14.68
N LEU A 783 -7.23 1.28 -13.44
CA LEU A 783 -8.28 0.73 -12.57
C LEU A 783 -8.18 1.17 -11.10
N ASP A 784 -9.17 1.93 -10.62
CA ASP A 784 -9.34 2.17 -9.19
C ASP A 784 -10.35 1.18 -8.61
N LEU A 785 -9.86 0.26 -7.78
CA LEU A 785 -10.68 -0.75 -7.09
C LEU A 785 -10.61 -0.59 -5.57
N SER A 786 -10.03 0.52 -5.09
CA SER A 786 -9.87 0.80 -3.65
C SER A 786 -11.19 0.83 -2.88
N GLN A 787 -12.30 1.11 -3.55
CA GLN A 787 -13.64 1.18 -2.97
C GLN A 787 -14.58 0.08 -3.50
N ALA A 788 -14.05 -0.99 -4.11
CA ALA A 788 -14.82 -2.12 -4.62
C ALA A 788 -14.14 -3.46 -4.31
N THR A 789 -14.89 -4.45 -3.83
CA THR A 789 -14.37 -5.81 -3.66
C THR A 789 -14.40 -6.54 -5.01
N VAL A 790 -13.35 -7.27 -5.37
CA VAL A 790 -13.29 -8.07 -6.60
C VAL A 790 -13.56 -9.53 -6.27
N ARG A 791 -14.34 -10.24 -7.07
CA ARG A 791 -14.62 -11.68 -6.86
C ARG A 791 -13.40 -12.57 -7.08
N ASP A 792 -12.60 -12.22 -8.06
CA ASP A 792 -11.37 -12.91 -8.44
C ASP A 792 -10.31 -11.87 -8.84
N ILE A 793 -9.36 -11.62 -7.94
CA ILE A 793 -8.30 -10.63 -8.16
C ILE A 793 -7.32 -11.07 -9.26
N THR A 794 -7.27 -12.38 -9.60
CA THR A 794 -6.32 -12.92 -10.59
C THR A 794 -6.60 -12.44 -12.01
N VAL A 795 -7.84 -12.00 -12.27
CA VAL A 795 -8.26 -11.38 -13.54
C VAL A 795 -7.38 -10.19 -13.91
N LEU A 796 -6.83 -9.46 -12.93
CA LEU A 796 -5.93 -8.33 -13.17
C LEU A 796 -4.67 -8.73 -13.97
N GLY A 797 -4.17 -9.96 -13.81
CA GLY A 797 -3.05 -10.48 -14.60
C GLY A 797 -3.36 -10.65 -16.09
N GLY A 798 -4.64 -10.70 -16.46
CA GLY A 798 -5.10 -10.72 -17.84
C GLY A 798 -5.12 -9.34 -18.51
N LEU A 799 -5.13 -8.25 -17.73
CA LEU A 799 -5.16 -6.87 -18.22
C LEU A 799 -3.74 -6.38 -18.58
N ARG A 800 -3.21 -6.89 -19.70
CA ARG A 800 -1.81 -6.69 -20.10
C ARG A 800 -1.39 -5.22 -20.38
N ARG A 801 -2.36 -4.32 -20.51
CA ARG A 801 -2.14 -2.88 -20.74
C ARG A 801 -2.31 -2.04 -19.48
N LEU A 802 -2.60 -2.66 -18.33
CA LEU A 802 -2.78 -1.99 -17.06
C LEU A 802 -1.46 -1.30 -16.65
N ARG A 803 -1.50 0.03 -16.61
CA ARG A 803 -0.40 0.93 -16.24
C ARG A 803 -0.59 1.50 -14.85
N HIS A 804 -1.83 1.77 -14.48
CA HIS A 804 -2.18 2.43 -13.24
C HIS A 804 -3.16 1.55 -12.45
N LEU A 805 -2.90 1.34 -11.16
CA LEU A 805 -3.72 0.47 -10.31
C LEU A 805 -3.80 1.02 -8.89
N SER A 806 -5.02 1.27 -8.41
CA SER A 806 -5.31 1.64 -7.03
C SER A 806 -6.06 0.54 -6.30
N LEU A 807 -5.51 0.10 -5.17
CA LEU A 807 -6.04 -0.96 -4.31
C LEU A 807 -5.83 -0.60 -2.83
N ARG A 808 -6.65 -1.19 -1.95
CA ARG A 808 -6.36 -1.24 -0.51
C ARG A 808 -5.27 -2.27 -0.21
N TYR A 809 -4.67 -2.17 0.97
CA TYR A 809 -3.58 -3.06 1.38
C TYR A 809 -3.95 -4.55 1.33
N GLU A 810 -5.16 -4.93 1.74
CA GLU A 810 -5.60 -6.33 1.73
C GLU A 810 -5.71 -6.89 0.30
N GLN A 811 -6.16 -6.05 -0.64
CA GLN A 811 -6.26 -6.43 -2.06
C GLN A 811 -4.88 -6.60 -2.70
N TRP A 812 -3.92 -5.72 -2.35
CA TRP A 812 -2.52 -5.89 -2.74
C TRP A 812 -1.94 -7.21 -2.21
N GLN A 813 -2.21 -7.54 -0.95
CA GLN A 813 -1.79 -8.81 -0.36
C GLN A 813 -2.39 -10.03 -1.07
N GLU A 814 -3.69 -9.98 -1.38
CA GLU A 814 -4.38 -11.03 -2.14
C GLU A 814 -3.76 -11.23 -3.53
N LEU A 815 -3.54 -10.14 -4.26
CA LEU A 815 -2.91 -10.14 -5.59
C LEU A 815 -1.53 -10.81 -5.57
N TRP A 816 -0.70 -10.49 -4.57
CA TRP A 816 0.62 -11.11 -4.42
C TRP A 816 0.57 -12.56 -3.96
N ALA A 817 -0.39 -12.92 -3.09
CA ALA A 817 -0.56 -14.29 -2.61
C ALA A 817 -0.92 -15.26 -3.74
N GLU A 818 -1.68 -14.79 -4.73
CA GLU A 818 -2.05 -15.52 -5.93
C GLU A 818 -0.94 -15.53 -7.02
N GLY A 819 0.19 -14.84 -6.78
CA GLY A 819 1.32 -14.81 -7.71
C GLY A 819 1.06 -14.03 -9.00
N VAL A 820 0.10 -13.11 -9.00
CA VAL A 820 -0.23 -12.26 -10.15
C VAL A 820 0.92 -11.28 -10.40
N THR A 821 1.34 -11.15 -11.67
CA THR A 821 2.38 -10.20 -12.08
C THR A 821 1.80 -9.13 -13.00
N LEU A 822 2.20 -7.89 -12.77
CA LEU A 822 1.76 -6.72 -13.54
C LEU A 822 2.99 -6.00 -14.14
N PRO A 823 3.69 -6.61 -15.11
CA PRO A 823 4.96 -6.06 -15.64
C PRO A 823 4.79 -4.73 -16.39
N ALA A 824 3.55 -4.39 -16.73
CA ALA A 824 3.19 -3.17 -17.40
C ALA A 824 2.93 -2.00 -16.42
N LEU A 825 2.84 -2.25 -15.12
CA LEU A 825 2.45 -1.26 -14.13
C LEU A 825 3.52 -0.16 -13.99
N THR A 826 3.10 1.08 -14.17
CA THR A 826 3.93 2.30 -14.04
C THR A 826 3.55 3.09 -12.79
N VAL A 827 2.31 2.99 -12.32
CA VAL A 827 1.84 3.65 -11.10
C VAL A 827 1.07 2.66 -10.24
N ALA A 828 1.57 2.45 -9.02
CA ALA A 828 0.88 1.67 -7.99
C ALA A 828 0.38 2.62 -6.92
N ILE A 829 -0.88 2.48 -6.53
CA ILE A 829 -1.51 3.34 -5.53
C ILE A 829 -1.97 2.46 -4.36
N LEU A 830 -1.57 2.85 -3.14
CA LEU A 830 -2.05 2.28 -1.89
C LEU A 830 -3.08 3.22 -1.27
N ASP A 831 -4.33 2.77 -1.24
CA ASP A 831 -5.44 3.55 -0.69
C ASP A 831 -5.71 3.17 0.78
N GLY A 832 -5.89 4.18 1.64
CA GLY A 832 -6.26 4.04 3.05
C GLY A 832 -5.22 4.55 4.04
N ASP A 833 -5.67 4.84 5.27
CA ASP A 833 -4.78 5.29 6.36
C ASP A 833 -4.01 4.09 6.93
N HIS A 834 -2.84 3.83 6.37
CA HIS A 834 -1.96 2.72 6.77
C HIS A 834 -0.84 3.20 7.68
N SER A 835 -0.35 2.31 8.55
CA SER A 835 0.84 2.62 9.36
C SER A 835 2.09 2.75 8.48
N PRO A 836 3.09 3.57 8.87
CA PRO A 836 4.39 3.64 8.19
C PRO A 836 5.01 2.27 7.89
N SER A 837 4.89 1.32 8.82
CA SER A 837 5.37 -0.06 8.63
C SER A 837 4.64 -0.82 7.52
N THR A 838 3.32 -0.71 7.45
CA THR A 838 2.47 -1.33 6.41
C THR A 838 2.84 -0.78 5.04
N ARG A 839 3.06 0.54 4.97
CA ARG A 839 3.45 1.26 3.76
C ARG A 839 4.87 0.89 3.31
N ALA A 840 5.81 0.78 4.25
CA ALA A 840 7.17 0.32 3.98
C ALA A 840 7.20 -1.12 3.45
N GLU A 841 6.40 -2.03 4.03
CA GLU A 841 6.28 -3.39 3.51
C GLU A 841 5.73 -3.39 2.09
N TRP A 842 4.67 -2.62 1.84
CA TRP A 842 4.06 -2.50 0.53
C TRP A 842 5.05 -1.99 -0.54
N LEU A 843 5.77 -0.90 -0.25
CA LEU A 843 6.80 -0.33 -1.14
C LEU A 843 7.95 -1.32 -1.43
N ASN A 844 8.43 -1.99 -0.39
CA ASN A 844 9.55 -2.94 -0.53
C ASN A 844 9.15 -4.18 -1.34
N ARG A 845 7.88 -4.60 -1.31
CA ARG A 845 7.38 -5.68 -2.18
C ARG A 845 7.24 -5.25 -3.64
N LEU A 846 6.85 -4.01 -3.90
CA LEU A 846 6.68 -3.50 -5.26
C LEU A 846 7.99 -3.36 -6.05
N THR A 847 9.08 -3.04 -5.37
CA THR A 847 10.31 -2.54 -6.02
C THR A 847 11.34 -3.60 -6.39
N ALA A 848 11.19 -4.86 -5.97
CA ALA A 848 11.97 -6.05 -6.37
C ALA A 848 13.46 -5.82 -6.75
N ALA A 849 14.16 -4.93 -6.03
CA ALA A 849 15.57 -4.58 -6.23
C ALA A 849 16.43 -5.21 -5.11
N PRO A 850 17.77 -5.33 -5.27
CA PRO A 850 18.61 -6.06 -4.33
C PRO A 850 18.73 -5.41 -2.93
N ALA A 851 18.22 -4.21 -2.72
CA ALA A 851 18.22 -3.49 -1.44
C ALA A 851 16.83 -2.87 -1.17
N PRO A 852 16.39 -2.75 0.10
CA PRO A 852 15.15 -2.07 0.44
C PRO A 852 15.26 -0.58 0.06
N ASN A 853 14.42 -0.16 -0.89
CA ASN A 853 14.35 1.22 -1.33
C ASN A 853 13.70 2.10 -0.25
N ALA A 854 12.76 1.58 0.54
CA ALA A 854 12.11 2.34 1.60
C ALA A 854 12.76 2.10 2.97
N ARG A 855 13.17 3.17 3.66
CA ARG A 855 13.74 3.13 5.03
C ARG A 855 12.78 3.72 6.05
N GLN A 856 12.57 2.98 7.13
CA GLN A 856 11.71 3.43 8.24
C GLN A 856 12.55 3.94 9.41
N TYR A 857 12.19 5.11 9.90
CA TYR A 857 12.76 5.75 11.07
C TYR A 857 11.68 5.88 12.14
N ILE A 858 12.01 5.68 13.42
CA ILE A 858 11.13 6.02 14.55
C ILE A 858 12.01 6.68 15.60
N GLY A 859 11.54 7.78 16.15
CA GLY A 859 12.28 8.52 17.15
C GLY A 859 11.38 9.29 18.11
N ALA A 860 12.01 9.84 19.13
CA ALA A 860 11.42 10.64 20.19
C ALA A 860 11.94 12.08 20.14
N PHE A 861 11.10 13.01 20.59
CA PHE A 861 11.42 14.42 20.73
C PHE A 861 10.69 15.00 21.94
N ARG A 862 11.16 16.16 22.42
CA ARG A 862 10.51 16.84 23.52
C ARG A 862 9.33 17.69 23.02
N THR A 863 8.18 17.54 23.62
CA THR A 863 7.03 18.41 23.36
C THR A 863 7.29 19.79 23.98
N ALA A 864 6.91 20.87 23.29
CA ALA A 864 6.97 22.22 23.86
C ALA A 864 5.76 22.41 24.80
N GLY A 865 5.84 21.84 26.01
CA GLY A 865 4.70 21.86 26.96
C GLY A 865 4.93 21.26 28.35
N GLY A 866 6.16 20.87 28.70
CA GLY A 866 6.56 20.35 30.02
C GLY A 866 7.95 20.83 30.40
#